data_AF-A0AAN6TJ38-F1
#
_entry.id   AF-A0AAN6TJ38-F1
#
_cell.length_a   1.000
_cell.length_b   1.000
_cell.length_c   1.000
_cell.angle_alpha   90.00
_cell.angle_beta   90.00
_cell.angle_gamma   90.00
#
_symmetry.space_group_name_H-M   'P 1'
#
loop_
_entity.id
_entity.type
_entity.pdbx_description
1 polymer ?
#
loop_
_entity_poly.entity_id
_entity_poly.type
_entity_poly.pdbx_seq_one_letter_code
_entity_poly.pdbx_strand_id
1 'polypeptide(L)'
;MVLLRMAASKYDAKATDPPLLERNSSIKSYTTSRATYPKLRVFYRRHQQFDCLPVSPAPIPLLVFIHGLGGSVAQFNALLTSLTPIASCLALDLPGCGVSEFEPRDWGAYSTDALVELLETVIEDHRDAQAGQGVVLIGHSMGASLAALLANPRTLSKTDLSKHVLGLVAICPVAGPPPEDKVSLFRKLLYIPEFLFNLWRAWDRRGGIESASVHRFVGPDADVDSKRLQHLYNCQSRTPVWRRMAWGALPEYRNGVPHGGMPTIDVWSGLRLPVYLVGGESDSIAPPEEVDKIISSLAEDREGPASKEDGSAAKGESNANANGDATCIPPLPLHPRKVVMSTKLPKPAGHGLLFTPPTAPVLAGLISDFLASHVTGRLSLAWQLQYLCRDGKWDVKNLEKWRNVTPVSEPIGGVFRAIKTLREVDEIHCPKVFVERWGGIIKDVIDISHDNPVYDPRGLEEGGIHYHKFPTVSKVPPDDAEIKGFIDLVDKIRQRQKQRAEAKGWGDNYAVGVHCHYGFNRTGFLIACYLVERCGFSAKLAIEEFAQARPNGIKHEHFKDRLHVRYSGLSRSERTPLLASPQPHTSEDSTRRAEEEDAALHGTPFPAEHSSRPSRRSVGLRETIFFLWALVATAGVIVLGVVLQQHSSSAPPTTPAPVPGAPSTGDPYLSATSTKHANNNNNNKKRNLIFMVSDGMGPASLSLTRSFRQFVSSLPTDSTLHLDDHFWGTSRTRSSNSLVTDSAAGATAFSCARKSYNGAIAMLPGYRPCGTMDEIALHEIGESHPLGERVVDLLMGGGRCHFLGNDSLGSCRADAVDVVGIARERFGWSYAGDRGAFDRLSRGKNVTLPLLGLFANADVPFEIDRRAMADVYPSLSEMAETALTALEEATRDGDKGFFLMIEGSRIDHAGHVNDPAAQAWEVLEYDKTFKVVLDFLERSETEGIVVSTSDHETGGLATAWQAPDELPVYNWYPSVLAKANASAEHLARLLHQHILASPTESKESLTEWINKELVTSRLGISDALEMELNALASNPGAAIAIFSKMISMRARIGWSTRGHSAVDVNIYSSGGPAADEIRGNVENTDIGAFLSRYLDVDVDEITKELEKKMEGWPRPEVESDFMPDSDLGAHPLEWLTQVGL
;
A
#
# COMPACT_ATOMS: atom_id res chain seq x y z
N MET A 1 -5.50 38.81 -19.45
CA MET A 1 -5.22 38.74 -18.00
C MET A 1 -5.79 37.50 -17.32
N VAL A 2 -7.03 37.06 -17.58
CA VAL A 2 -7.63 35.87 -16.93
C VAL A 2 -6.88 34.56 -17.24
N LEU A 3 -6.52 34.31 -18.50
CA LEU A 3 -5.71 33.15 -18.91
C LEU A 3 -4.34 33.04 -18.19
N LEU A 4 -3.76 34.17 -17.76
CA LEU A 4 -2.51 34.21 -17.01
C LEU A 4 -2.66 33.83 -15.53
N ARG A 5 -3.89 33.83 -14.99
CA ARG A 5 -4.18 33.38 -13.61
C ARG A 5 -4.49 31.89 -13.53
N MET A 6 -5.15 31.31 -14.53
CA MET A 6 -5.49 29.88 -14.51
C MET A 6 -4.29 28.95 -14.70
N ALA A 7 -3.22 29.42 -15.38
CA ALA A 7 -1.98 28.67 -15.49
C ALA A 7 -1.13 28.66 -14.20
N ALA A 8 -1.44 29.51 -13.21
CA ALA A 8 -0.58 29.74 -12.05
C ALA A 8 -0.71 28.67 -10.96
N SER A 9 -1.87 28.03 -10.76
CA SER A 9 -2.06 27.09 -9.64
C SER A 9 -1.33 25.75 -9.84
N LYS A 10 -1.17 25.28 -11.09
CA LYS A 10 -0.44 24.02 -11.39
C LYS A 10 1.08 24.08 -11.13
N TYR A 11 1.63 25.27 -10.90
CA TYR A 11 3.04 25.49 -10.57
C TYR A 11 3.22 26.23 -9.25
N ASP A 12 2.16 26.35 -8.44
CA ASP A 12 2.27 26.93 -7.11
C ASP A 12 3.07 26.00 -6.20
N ALA A 13 4.08 26.52 -5.51
CA ALA A 13 4.97 25.71 -4.70
C ALA A 13 4.22 24.99 -3.56
N LYS A 14 3.25 25.68 -2.93
CA LYS A 14 2.46 25.11 -1.82
C LYS A 14 1.50 24.02 -2.32
N ALA A 15 0.89 24.18 -3.49
CA ALA A 15 0.01 23.17 -4.09
C ALA A 15 0.75 21.91 -4.62
N THR A 16 2.08 21.92 -4.66
CA THR A 16 2.92 20.82 -5.16
C THR A 16 3.91 20.27 -4.11
N ASP A 17 3.77 20.69 -2.86
CA ASP A 17 4.65 20.24 -1.78
C ASP A 17 4.40 18.75 -1.46
N PRO A 18 5.46 17.93 -1.29
CA PRO A 18 5.31 16.55 -0.84
C PRO A 18 4.71 16.45 0.58
N PRO A 19 3.91 15.40 0.90
CA PRO A 19 3.28 15.25 2.22
C PRO A 19 4.24 15.25 3.42
N LEU A 20 5.50 14.86 3.21
CA LEU A 20 6.56 14.95 4.24
C LEU A 20 6.84 16.42 4.61
N LEU A 21 6.85 17.31 3.63
CA LEU A 21 7.11 18.74 3.81
C LEU A 21 5.89 19.46 4.39
N GLU A 22 4.69 19.18 3.91
CA GLU A 22 3.45 19.76 4.44
C GLU A 22 3.29 19.53 5.95
N ARG A 23 3.62 18.31 6.42
CA ARG A 23 3.43 17.90 7.83
C ARG A 23 4.52 18.35 8.80
N ASN A 24 5.70 18.74 8.31
CA ASN A 24 6.89 19.02 9.14
C ASN A 24 7.52 20.40 8.84
N SER A 25 6.79 21.30 8.17
CA SER A 25 7.24 22.66 7.87
C SER A 25 6.50 23.70 8.69
N SER A 26 7.22 24.74 9.11
CA SER A 26 6.68 25.92 9.78
C SER A 26 7.11 27.20 9.06
N ILE A 27 6.32 28.27 9.18
CA ILE A 27 6.71 29.60 8.71
C ILE A 27 7.21 30.39 9.92
N LYS A 28 8.49 30.77 9.92
CA LYS A 28 9.14 31.54 10.99
C LYS A 28 9.72 32.86 10.47
N SER A 29 9.91 33.82 11.38
CA SER A 29 10.58 35.10 11.12
C SER A 29 11.97 35.09 11.75
N TYR A 30 12.98 35.59 11.04
CA TYR A 30 14.36 35.69 11.54
C TYR A 30 14.93 37.09 11.28
N THR A 31 15.63 37.64 12.27
CA THR A 31 16.32 38.93 12.14
C THR A 31 17.82 38.72 12.27
N THR A 32 18.55 39.14 11.24
CA THR A 32 20.01 39.22 11.19
C THR A 32 20.44 40.68 11.31
N SER A 33 21.73 40.97 11.43
CA SER A 33 22.23 42.36 11.39
C SER A 33 22.09 43.04 10.04
N ARG A 34 21.94 42.26 8.97
CA ARG A 34 21.83 42.77 7.60
C ARG A 34 20.37 42.98 7.19
N ALA A 35 19.47 42.09 7.63
CA ALA A 35 18.06 42.17 7.28
C ALA A 35 17.14 41.33 8.20
N THR A 36 15.85 41.70 8.23
CA THR A 36 14.76 40.88 8.78
C THR A 36 14.04 40.14 7.67
N TYR A 37 13.92 38.82 7.82
CA TYR A 37 13.25 37.89 6.91
C TYR A 37 11.94 37.45 7.56
N PRO A 38 10.78 38.02 7.18
CA PRO A 38 9.56 37.94 7.98
C PRO A 38 8.82 36.60 7.91
N LYS A 39 8.97 35.83 6.81
CA LYS A 39 8.29 34.55 6.60
C LYS A 39 9.17 33.61 5.77
N LEU A 40 9.92 32.74 6.44
CA LEU A 40 10.70 31.68 5.82
C LEU A 40 10.11 30.30 6.15
N ARG A 41 10.06 29.40 5.17
CA ARG A 41 9.73 27.98 5.42
C ARG A 41 10.94 27.29 6.05
N VAL A 42 10.74 26.81 7.26
CA VAL A 42 11.66 25.93 7.98
C VAL A 42 11.02 24.55 8.09
N PHE A 43 11.62 23.57 7.42
CA PHE A 43 11.32 22.14 7.65
C PHE A 43 12.14 21.66 8.84
N TYR A 44 11.50 21.05 9.82
CA TYR A 44 12.18 20.40 10.94
C TYR A 44 11.45 19.11 11.33
N ARG A 45 12.15 17.97 11.21
CA ARG A 45 11.67 16.66 11.66
C ARG A 45 12.63 16.10 12.70
N ARG A 46 12.21 16.06 13.96
CA ARG A 46 12.94 15.43 15.06
C ARG A 46 13.01 13.91 14.83
N HIS A 47 14.15 13.30 15.17
CA HIS A 47 14.31 11.84 15.10
C HIS A 47 13.28 11.13 16.00
N GLN A 48 12.64 10.07 15.50
CA GLN A 48 11.54 9.41 16.22
C GLN A 48 11.98 8.77 17.55
N GLN A 49 13.21 8.24 17.59
CA GLN A 49 13.78 7.57 18.77
C GLN A 49 14.80 8.49 19.49
N PHE A 50 14.72 9.82 19.31
CA PHE A 50 15.71 10.75 19.88
C PHE A 50 15.89 10.59 21.39
N ASP A 51 14.77 10.51 22.13
CA ASP A 51 14.77 10.39 23.59
C ASP A 51 15.19 8.99 24.09
N CYS A 52 15.26 8.00 23.20
CA CYS A 52 15.71 6.64 23.49
C CYS A 52 17.20 6.42 23.15
N LEU A 53 17.88 7.41 22.58
CA LEU A 53 19.30 7.35 22.22
C LEU A 53 20.18 8.08 23.26
N PRO A 54 21.49 7.78 23.35
CA PRO A 54 22.38 8.43 24.31
C PRO A 54 22.51 9.94 24.09
N VAL A 55 22.13 10.70 25.10
CA VAL A 55 22.30 12.15 25.18
C VAL A 55 23.65 12.58 25.79
N SER A 56 24.43 11.63 26.33
CA SER A 56 25.76 11.87 26.91
C SER A 56 26.88 11.30 26.00
N PRO A 57 28.02 12.01 25.83
CA PRO A 57 28.30 13.37 26.31
C PRO A 57 27.57 14.46 25.50
N ALA A 58 26.96 14.12 24.37
CA ALA A 58 26.05 14.95 23.60
C ALA A 58 25.02 14.07 22.84
N PRO A 59 23.89 14.62 22.35
CA PRO A 59 22.92 13.90 21.51
C PRO A 59 23.43 13.56 20.11
N ILE A 60 22.65 12.79 19.34
CA ILE A 60 22.94 12.54 17.92
C ILE A 60 22.95 13.86 17.10
N PRO A 61 23.83 14.00 16.08
CA PRO A 61 23.94 15.25 15.32
C PRO A 61 22.67 15.65 14.55
N LEU A 62 22.50 16.96 14.32
CA LEU A 62 21.47 17.53 13.47
C LEU A 62 21.95 17.59 12.01
N LEU A 63 21.19 17.03 11.07
CA LEU A 63 21.47 17.15 9.63
C LEU A 63 20.79 18.40 9.05
N VAL A 64 21.53 19.25 8.34
CA VAL A 64 21.03 20.52 7.81
C VAL A 64 21.16 20.57 6.29
N PHE A 65 20.04 20.72 5.58
CA PHE A 65 19.97 20.72 4.12
C PHE A 65 19.86 22.14 3.55
N ILE A 66 20.74 22.49 2.60
CA ILE A 66 20.88 23.84 2.03
C ILE A 66 20.79 23.77 0.50
N HIS A 67 19.74 24.36 -0.09
CA HIS A 67 19.47 24.26 -1.52
C HIS A 67 20.27 25.25 -2.37
N GLY A 68 20.39 24.94 -3.67
CA GLY A 68 21.08 25.77 -4.65
C GLY A 68 20.32 27.01 -5.13
N LEU A 69 20.96 27.74 -6.04
CA LEU A 69 20.44 28.97 -6.65
C LEU A 69 19.12 28.71 -7.40
N GLY A 70 18.03 29.32 -6.94
CA GLY A 70 16.70 29.15 -7.53
C GLY A 70 16.02 27.81 -7.22
N GLY A 71 16.60 27.02 -6.30
CA GLY A 71 16.04 25.78 -5.77
C GLY A 71 15.02 25.99 -4.64
N SER A 72 14.67 24.90 -3.96
CA SER A 72 13.81 24.88 -2.76
C SER A 72 14.04 23.60 -1.95
N VAL A 73 13.54 23.53 -0.71
CA VAL A 73 13.61 22.32 0.13
C VAL A 73 12.92 21.10 -0.53
N ALA A 74 11.94 21.32 -1.40
CA ALA A 74 11.24 20.23 -2.11
C ALA A 74 12.19 19.36 -2.96
N GLN A 75 13.32 19.90 -3.42
CA GLN A 75 14.35 19.15 -4.13
C GLN A 75 15.08 18.12 -3.25
N PHE A 76 15.05 18.28 -1.93
CA PHE A 76 15.62 17.32 -0.98
C PHE A 76 14.65 16.22 -0.54
N ASN A 77 13.40 16.17 -1.03
CA ASN A 77 12.37 15.26 -0.52
C ASN A 77 12.81 13.78 -0.48
N ALA A 78 13.51 13.30 -1.52
CA ALA A 78 14.06 11.95 -1.55
C ALA A 78 15.11 11.73 -0.44
N LEU A 79 16.08 12.64 -0.31
CA LEU A 79 17.12 12.59 0.72
C LEU A 79 16.55 12.71 2.15
N LEU A 80 15.58 13.61 2.37
CA LEU A 80 14.88 13.76 3.65
C LEU A 80 14.10 12.50 4.02
N THR A 81 13.47 11.83 3.04
CA THR A 81 12.76 10.57 3.26
C THR A 81 13.72 9.47 3.73
N SER A 82 14.92 9.38 3.14
CA SER A 82 15.93 8.39 3.50
C SER A 82 16.72 8.70 4.79
N LEU A 83 16.93 9.97 5.15
CA LEU A 83 17.82 10.38 6.25
C LEU A 83 17.09 10.73 7.57
N THR A 84 15.79 11.03 7.53
CA THR A 84 15.00 11.24 8.77
C THR A 84 14.85 10.00 9.68
N PRO A 85 15.03 8.74 9.22
CA PRO A 85 15.14 7.57 10.11
C PRO A 85 16.47 7.40 10.86
N ILE A 86 17.51 8.22 10.59
CA ILE A 86 18.81 8.12 11.28
C ILE A 86 19.19 9.36 12.09
N ALA A 87 18.54 10.50 11.84
CA ALA A 87 18.83 11.76 12.52
C ALA A 87 17.67 12.76 12.47
N SER A 88 17.70 13.74 13.37
CA SER A 88 16.89 14.94 13.22
C SER A 88 17.35 15.70 11.98
N CYS A 89 16.41 16.17 11.17
CA CYS A 89 16.69 16.87 9.92
C CYS A 89 16.06 18.27 9.90
N LEU A 90 16.85 19.27 9.53
CA LEU A 90 16.49 20.67 9.38
C LEU A 90 16.74 21.12 7.93
N ALA A 91 15.82 21.90 7.35
CA ALA A 91 16.04 22.52 6.04
C ALA A 91 15.31 23.86 5.93
N LEU A 92 15.86 24.77 5.12
CA LEU A 92 15.35 26.14 4.95
C LEU A 92 15.11 26.44 3.48
N ASP A 93 13.92 26.96 3.13
CA ASP A 93 13.75 27.70 1.88
C ASP A 93 14.40 29.07 2.05
N LEU A 94 15.47 29.34 1.30
CA LEU A 94 16.11 30.65 1.26
C LEU A 94 15.10 31.76 0.89
N PRO A 95 15.36 33.03 1.23
CA PRO A 95 14.39 34.12 1.04
C PRO A 95 13.81 34.17 -0.38
N GLY A 96 12.49 34.16 -0.49
CA GLY A 96 11.76 34.15 -1.77
C GLY A 96 11.80 32.85 -2.59
N CYS A 97 12.53 31.81 -2.18
CA CYS A 97 12.51 30.47 -2.79
C CYS A 97 11.35 29.60 -2.23
N GLY A 98 10.92 28.59 -3.00
CA GLY A 98 9.83 27.70 -2.61
C GLY A 98 8.57 28.45 -2.15
N VAL A 99 8.17 28.23 -0.89
CA VAL A 99 7.04 28.94 -0.27
C VAL A 99 7.47 30.10 0.66
N SER A 100 8.78 30.34 0.84
CA SER A 100 9.28 31.53 1.55
C SER A 100 8.84 32.82 0.86
N GLU A 101 8.56 33.84 1.68
CA GLU A 101 8.18 35.17 1.20
C GLU A 101 9.38 35.87 0.55
N PHE A 102 9.12 36.64 -0.51
CA PHE A 102 10.14 37.44 -1.18
C PHE A 102 10.34 38.79 -0.46
N GLU A 103 10.72 38.70 0.82
CA GLU A 103 11.11 39.84 1.64
C GLU A 103 12.32 39.47 2.51
N PRO A 104 13.25 40.42 2.75
CA PRO A 104 13.23 41.79 2.26
C PRO A 104 13.68 41.87 0.78
N ARG A 105 13.30 42.93 0.06
CA ARG A 105 13.69 43.15 -1.35
C ARG A 105 14.98 43.94 -1.56
N ASP A 106 15.82 44.10 -0.54
CA ASP A 106 17.14 44.68 -0.73
C ASP A 106 18.07 43.73 -1.53
N TRP A 107 19.13 44.23 -2.17
CA TRP A 107 20.11 43.37 -2.86
C TRP A 107 21.13 42.73 -1.89
N GLY A 108 21.53 43.44 -0.84
CA GLY A 108 22.48 42.96 0.16
C GLY A 108 21.93 41.80 0.99
N ALA A 109 20.62 41.73 1.19
CA ALA A 109 19.94 40.61 1.88
C ALA A 109 20.06 39.24 1.18
N TYR A 110 20.53 39.20 -0.08
CA TYR A 110 20.79 37.98 -0.86
C TYR A 110 22.29 37.78 -1.17
N SER A 111 23.16 38.59 -0.57
CA SER A 111 24.61 38.35 -0.60
C SER A 111 24.94 37.05 0.13
N THR A 112 26.02 36.37 -0.28
CA THR A 112 26.48 35.13 0.37
C THR A 112 26.57 35.28 1.88
N ASP A 113 27.20 36.36 2.37
CA ASP A 113 27.33 36.65 3.80
C ASP A 113 25.96 36.70 4.52
N ALA A 114 24.96 37.33 3.91
CA ALA A 114 23.65 37.50 4.53
C ALA A 114 22.88 36.17 4.60
N LEU A 115 23.07 35.30 3.60
CA LEU A 115 22.51 33.96 3.59
C LEU A 115 23.24 33.04 4.58
N VAL A 116 24.57 33.18 4.74
CA VAL A 116 25.35 32.50 5.78
C VAL A 116 24.91 32.92 7.18
N GLU A 117 24.81 34.22 7.46
CA GLU A 117 24.35 34.76 8.76
C GLU A 117 22.91 34.30 9.09
N LEU A 118 22.04 34.22 8.08
CA LEU A 118 20.68 33.68 8.22
C LEU A 118 20.69 32.20 8.56
N LEU A 119 21.46 31.38 7.82
CA LEU A 119 21.57 29.94 8.07
C LEU A 119 22.14 29.64 9.45
N GLU A 120 23.19 30.37 9.86
CA GLU A 120 23.77 30.32 11.21
C GLU A 120 22.70 30.56 12.29
N THR A 121 21.91 31.63 12.13
CA THR A 121 20.80 31.96 13.05
C THR A 121 19.73 30.87 13.12
N VAL A 122 19.33 30.29 11.98
CA VAL A 122 18.29 29.25 11.91
C VAL A 122 18.77 27.92 12.51
N ILE A 123 20.05 27.59 12.36
CA ILE A 123 20.64 26.35 12.91
C ILE A 123 20.74 26.43 14.43
N GLU A 124 21.15 27.58 14.98
CA GLU A 124 21.19 27.84 16.43
C GLU A 124 19.80 27.79 17.09
N ASP A 125 18.72 28.15 16.38
CA ASP A 125 17.33 28.06 16.84
C ASP A 125 16.79 26.61 16.94
N HIS A 126 17.47 25.62 16.35
CA HIS A 126 16.97 24.23 16.29
C HIS A 126 17.92 23.17 16.84
N ARG A 127 19.23 23.43 16.93
CA ARG A 127 20.16 22.51 17.60
C ARG A 127 20.00 22.61 19.12
N ASP A 128 20.18 21.50 19.82
CA ASP A 128 20.31 21.52 21.28
C ASP A 128 21.70 22.04 21.68
N ALA A 129 21.83 23.38 21.70
CA ALA A 129 23.06 24.07 22.06
C ALA A 129 23.44 23.86 23.53
N GLN A 130 22.49 23.52 24.42
CA GLN A 130 22.76 23.26 25.84
C GLN A 130 23.37 21.86 26.04
N ALA A 131 22.86 20.86 25.32
CA ALA A 131 23.43 19.50 25.31
C ALA A 131 24.62 19.34 24.34
N GLY A 132 25.14 20.44 23.76
CA GLY A 132 26.31 20.41 22.88
C GLY A 132 26.09 19.68 21.54
N GLN A 133 24.85 19.66 21.03
CA GLN A 133 24.53 18.94 19.80
C GLN A 133 25.32 19.49 18.60
N GLY A 134 26.08 18.59 17.95
CA GLY A 134 26.81 18.88 16.72
C GLY A 134 25.93 18.87 15.48
N VAL A 135 26.45 19.42 14.39
CA VAL A 135 25.72 19.67 13.14
C VAL A 135 26.47 19.08 11.94
N VAL A 136 25.75 18.54 10.96
CA VAL A 136 26.31 18.16 9.66
C VAL A 136 25.59 18.91 8.55
N LEU A 137 26.36 19.57 7.68
CA LEU A 137 25.82 20.39 6.60
C LEU A 137 25.76 19.59 5.29
N ILE A 138 24.62 19.66 4.59
CA ILE A 138 24.37 18.97 3.32
C ILE A 138 23.90 20.02 2.30
N GLY A 139 24.82 20.48 1.46
CA GLY A 139 24.55 21.55 0.49
C GLY A 139 24.48 21.05 -0.95
N HIS A 140 23.58 21.62 -1.76
CA HIS A 140 23.53 21.40 -3.22
C HIS A 140 23.88 22.66 -4.00
N SER A 141 24.76 22.56 -5.00
CA SER A 141 25.14 23.68 -5.88
C SER A 141 25.65 24.88 -5.06
N MET A 142 25.08 26.08 -5.25
CA MET A 142 25.35 27.25 -4.40
C MET A 142 25.15 26.98 -2.89
N GLY A 143 24.28 26.04 -2.50
CA GLY A 143 24.11 25.60 -1.12
C GLY A 143 25.33 24.87 -0.55
N ALA A 144 26.09 24.15 -1.39
CA ALA A 144 27.38 23.56 -0.99
C ALA A 144 28.42 24.64 -0.68
N SER A 145 28.41 25.72 -1.46
CA SER A 145 29.24 26.91 -1.24
C SER A 145 28.90 27.64 0.07
N LEU A 146 27.61 27.81 0.39
CA LEU A 146 27.16 28.36 1.67
C LEU A 146 27.56 27.45 2.85
N ALA A 147 27.43 26.14 2.68
CA ALA A 147 27.82 25.15 3.68
C ALA A 147 29.34 25.12 3.93
N ALA A 148 30.16 25.30 2.90
CA ALA A 148 31.62 25.41 3.05
C ALA A 148 32.04 26.66 3.84
N LEU A 149 31.34 27.79 3.67
CA LEU A 149 31.59 29.02 4.43
C LEU A 149 31.23 28.87 5.92
N LEU A 150 30.08 28.25 6.22
CA LEU A 150 29.63 27.91 7.59
C LEU A 150 30.59 26.91 8.28
N ALA A 151 31.15 25.97 7.52
CA ALA A 151 32.06 24.94 8.02
C ALA A 151 33.50 25.42 8.24
N ASN A 152 33.90 26.57 7.68
CA ASN A 152 35.29 27.01 7.73
C ASN A 152 35.54 27.97 8.92
N PRO A 153 36.43 27.60 9.88
CA PRO A 153 36.71 28.41 11.06
C PRO A 153 37.52 29.70 10.79
N ARG A 154 37.99 29.92 9.55
CA ARG A 154 38.62 31.17 9.10
C ARG A 154 37.59 32.19 8.59
N THR A 155 36.36 31.76 8.29
CA THR A 155 35.26 32.67 7.94
C THR A 155 34.87 33.49 9.18
N LEU A 156 34.53 34.77 8.99
CA LEU A 156 33.99 35.61 10.06
C LEU A 156 32.54 35.21 10.39
N SER A 157 32.39 34.12 11.14
CA SER A 157 31.13 33.67 11.74
C SER A 157 30.72 34.58 12.91
N LYS A 158 29.42 34.68 13.20
CA LYS A 158 28.94 35.43 14.38
C LYS A 158 28.81 34.59 15.63
N THR A 159 28.54 33.31 15.46
CA THR A 159 28.44 32.34 16.56
C THR A 159 29.59 31.35 16.48
N ASP A 160 29.70 30.53 17.51
CA ASP A 160 30.65 29.42 17.55
C ASP A 160 30.15 28.18 16.78
N LEU A 161 29.18 28.33 15.86
CA LEU A 161 28.60 27.23 15.10
C LEU A 161 29.66 26.42 14.35
N SER A 162 30.66 27.07 13.73
CA SER A 162 31.75 26.40 13.02
C SER A 162 32.56 25.43 13.89
N LYS A 163 32.59 25.61 15.22
CA LYS A 163 33.20 24.68 16.19
C LYS A 163 32.36 23.41 16.41
N HIS A 164 31.08 23.46 16.06
CA HIS A 164 30.09 22.38 16.24
C HIS A 164 29.76 21.67 14.91
N VAL A 165 30.30 22.11 13.77
CA VAL A 165 30.13 21.40 12.49
C VAL A 165 31.04 20.18 12.47
N LEU A 166 30.42 19.00 12.45
CA LEU A 166 31.11 17.71 12.48
C LEU A 166 31.38 17.15 11.06
N GLY A 167 30.73 17.67 10.02
CA GLY A 167 30.93 17.21 8.66
C GLY A 167 30.27 18.09 7.61
N LEU A 168 30.72 17.95 6.36
CA LEU A 168 30.18 18.63 5.19
C LEU A 168 29.95 17.64 4.04
N VAL A 169 28.74 17.62 3.50
CA VAL A 169 28.39 16.98 2.24
C VAL A 169 28.07 18.08 1.22
N ALA A 170 28.72 18.01 0.06
CA ALA A 170 28.66 19.01 -0.99
C ALA A 170 28.32 18.37 -2.33
N ILE A 171 27.08 18.57 -2.78
CA ILE A 171 26.48 17.94 -3.97
C ILE A 171 26.51 18.96 -5.13
N CYS A 172 27.04 18.58 -6.28
CA CYS A 172 27.33 19.45 -7.43
C CYS A 172 28.04 20.77 -7.04
N PRO A 173 29.14 20.74 -6.25
CA PRO A 173 29.79 21.95 -5.78
C PRO A 173 30.55 22.69 -6.90
N VAL A 174 30.81 23.97 -6.67
CA VAL A 174 31.62 24.81 -7.56
C VAL A 174 32.89 25.23 -6.80
N ALA A 175 34.06 25.07 -7.43
CA ALA A 175 35.36 25.18 -6.77
C ALA A 175 35.80 26.64 -6.51
N GLY A 176 35.26 27.57 -7.29
CA GLY A 176 35.57 28.99 -7.18
C GLY A 176 34.59 29.88 -7.94
N PRO A 177 34.63 31.20 -7.71
CA PRO A 177 33.81 32.13 -8.45
C PRO A 177 34.21 32.21 -9.94
N PRO A 178 33.33 32.73 -10.83
CA PRO A 178 33.68 32.94 -12.23
C PRO A 178 34.86 33.93 -12.39
N PRO A 179 35.69 33.79 -13.43
CA PRO A 179 36.73 34.75 -13.80
C PRO A 179 36.22 36.20 -13.96
N GLU A 180 37.10 37.18 -13.71
CA GLU A 180 36.78 38.61 -13.67
C GLU A 180 36.09 39.15 -14.94
N ASP A 181 36.55 38.72 -16.12
CA ASP A 181 35.94 39.06 -17.40
C ASP A 181 34.48 38.57 -17.49
N LYS A 182 34.24 37.31 -17.09
CA LYS A 182 32.92 36.69 -17.04
C LYS A 182 32.02 37.32 -15.98
N VAL A 183 32.55 37.73 -14.82
CA VAL A 183 31.78 38.47 -13.81
C VAL A 183 31.30 39.81 -14.36
N SER A 184 32.14 40.53 -15.11
CA SER A 184 31.75 41.79 -15.76
C SER A 184 30.60 41.59 -16.77
N LEU A 185 30.61 40.46 -17.49
CA LEU A 185 29.56 40.08 -18.43
C LEU A 185 28.28 39.65 -17.70
N PHE A 186 28.38 38.81 -16.66
CA PHE A 186 27.23 38.37 -15.88
C PHE A 186 26.55 39.53 -15.15
N ARG A 187 27.29 40.48 -14.55
CA ARG A 187 26.70 41.69 -13.96
C ARG A 187 25.92 42.50 -15.02
N LYS A 188 26.44 42.67 -16.24
CA LYS A 188 25.73 43.33 -17.36
C LYS A 188 24.46 42.57 -17.77
N LEU A 189 24.49 41.24 -17.87
CA LEU A 189 23.32 40.41 -18.16
C LEU A 189 22.27 40.47 -17.04
N LEU A 190 22.70 40.50 -15.77
CA LEU A 190 21.82 40.64 -14.61
C LEU A 190 21.17 42.02 -14.51
N TYR A 191 21.67 43.05 -15.21
CA TYR A 191 21.04 44.37 -15.33
C TYR A 191 19.95 44.46 -16.40
N ILE A 192 19.75 43.44 -17.25
CA ILE A 192 18.70 43.44 -18.28
C ILE A 192 17.32 43.72 -17.65
N PRO A 193 16.48 44.60 -18.25
CA PRO A 193 15.12 44.85 -17.80
C PRO A 193 14.33 43.56 -17.60
N GLU A 194 13.56 43.48 -16.50
CA GLU A 194 12.93 42.22 -16.08
C GLU A 194 12.02 41.61 -17.16
N PHE A 195 11.31 42.41 -17.93
CA PHE A 195 10.46 41.91 -19.01
C PHE A 195 11.26 41.22 -20.12
N LEU A 196 12.43 41.74 -20.51
CA LEU A 196 13.32 41.11 -21.49
C LEU A 196 13.92 39.81 -20.94
N PHE A 197 14.33 39.82 -19.66
CA PHE A 197 14.87 38.63 -19.01
C PHE A 197 13.80 37.53 -18.84
N ASN A 198 12.55 37.92 -18.56
CA ASN A 198 11.41 36.99 -18.51
C ASN A 198 11.04 36.44 -19.90
N LEU A 199 11.12 37.25 -20.96
CA LEU A 199 10.96 36.77 -22.34
C LEU A 199 12.05 35.75 -22.71
N TRP A 200 13.31 36.01 -22.34
CA TRP A 200 14.40 35.06 -22.53
C TRP A 200 14.19 33.77 -21.73
N ARG A 201 13.83 33.85 -20.43
CA ARG A 201 13.48 32.66 -19.62
C ARG A 201 12.23 31.93 -20.12
N ALA A 202 11.30 32.58 -20.82
CA ALA A 202 10.15 31.94 -21.43
C ALA A 202 10.53 31.21 -22.73
N TRP A 203 11.42 31.80 -23.52
CA TRP A 203 12.01 31.17 -24.71
C TRP A 203 12.88 29.96 -24.35
N ASP A 204 13.72 30.07 -23.32
CA ASP A 204 14.57 28.99 -22.78
C ASP A 204 13.77 27.79 -22.21
N ARG A 205 12.51 28.04 -21.81
CA ARG A 205 11.52 27.03 -21.37
C ARG A 205 10.61 26.50 -22.50
N ARG A 206 10.76 27.00 -23.74
CA ARG A 206 9.99 26.51 -24.89
C ARG A 206 10.35 25.05 -25.16
N GLY A 207 9.34 24.19 -25.32
CA GLY A 207 9.50 22.73 -25.38
C GLY A 207 9.09 22.01 -24.09
N GLY A 208 8.79 22.73 -23.00
CA GLY A 208 8.28 22.13 -21.77
C GLY A 208 9.33 21.23 -21.10
N ILE A 209 8.99 19.95 -20.97
CA ILE A 209 9.89 18.90 -20.45
C ILE A 209 11.08 18.61 -21.37
N GLU A 210 10.97 18.91 -22.68
CA GLU A 210 12.08 18.80 -23.65
C GLU A 210 12.71 20.18 -23.97
N SER A 211 12.59 21.15 -23.06
CA SER A 211 13.23 22.46 -23.23
C SER A 211 14.72 22.44 -22.88
N ALA A 212 15.49 23.34 -23.50
CA ALA A 212 16.91 23.53 -23.17
C ALA A 212 17.13 23.81 -21.68
N SER A 213 16.20 24.51 -21.03
CA SER A 213 16.22 24.75 -19.57
C SER A 213 16.16 23.48 -18.73
N VAL A 214 15.56 22.40 -19.24
CA VAL A 214 15.47 21.09 -18.56
C VAL A 214 16.70 20.25 -18.89
N HIS A 215 17.06 20.15 -20.18
CA HIS A 215 18.20 19.35 -20.62
C HIS A 215 19.54 19.80 -20.00
N ARG A 216 19.73 21.10 -19.69
CA ARG A 216 20.94 21.56 -18.96
C ARG A 216 21.08 20.97 -17.55
N PHE A 217 19.97 20.70 -16.87
CA PHE A 217 19.99 20.25 -15.47
C PHE A 217 19.93 18.73 -15.32
N VAL A 218 19.12 18.03 -16.13
CA VAL A 218 18.94 16.57 -16.02
C VAL A 218 19.52 15.79 -17.20
N GLY A 219 19.87 16.46 -18.31
CA GLY A 219 20.29 15.82 -19.56
C GLY A 219 19.13 15.57 -20.54
N PRO A 220 19.42 15.38 -21.85
CA PRO A 220 18.41 15.02 -22.84
C PRO A 220 17.90 13.58 -22.65
N ASP A 221 18.75 12.68 -22.15
CA ASP A 221 18.46 11.25 -21.96
C ASP A 221 17.79 10.94 -20.61
N ALA A 222 17.42 11.97 -19.84
CA ALA A 222 16.71 11.81 -18.58
C ALA A 222 15.30 11.21 -18.78
N ASP A 223 14.83 10.48 -17.78
CA ASP A 223 13.47 9.97 -17.75
C ASP A 223 12.42 11.10 -17.69
N VAL A 224 11.19 10.76 -18.07
CA VAL A 224 10.10 11.73 -18.21
C VAL A 224 9.75 12.42 -16.89
N ASP A 225 9.90 11.74 -15.75
CA ASP A 225 9.52 12.27 -14.44
C ASP A 225 10.61 13.18 -13.86
N SER A 226 11.90 12.85 -14.04
CA SER A 226 13.03 13.76 -13.85
C SER A 226 12.86 15.06 -14.64
N LYS A 227 12.46 14.96 -15.92
CA LYS A 227 12.20 16.13 -16.77
C LYS A 227 10.98 16.93 -16.32
N ARG A 228 9.90 16.28 -15.86
CA ARG A 228 8.71 16.93 -15.27
C ARG A 228 9.06 17.70 -14.00
N LEU A 229 9.78 17.08 -13.06
CA LEU A 229 10.22 17.72 -11.81
C LEU A 229 11.13 18.92 -12.08
N GLN A 230 12.12 18.80 -12.98
CA GLN A 230 12.95 19.93 -13.37
C GLN A 230 12.14 21.06 -14.03
N HIS A 231 11.16 20.72 -14.88
CA HIS A 231 10.28 21.72 -15.48
C HIS A 231 9.44 22.47 -14.43
N LEU A 232 8.91 21.74 -13.44
CA LEU A 232 8.19 22.31 -12.30
C LEU A 232 9.06 23.30 -11.51
N TYR A 233 10.27 22.90 -11.11
CA TYR A 233 11.20 23.79 -10.39
C TYR A 233 11.63 25.01 -11.24
N ASN A 234 11.85 24.83 -12.55
CA ASN A 234 12.11 25.93 -13.49
C ASN A 234 10.95 26.93 -13.58
N CYS A 235 9.71 26.48 -13.38
CA CYS A 235 8.51 27.31 -13.36
C CYS A 235 8.27 28.02 -12.01
N GLN A 236 8.60 27.37 -10.89
CA GLN A 236 8.53 27.95 -9.53
C GLN A 236 9.59 29.04 -9.27
N SER A 237 10.75 28.94 -9.93
CA SER A 237 11.88 29.84 -9.74
C SER A 237 11.59 31.30 -10.14
N ARG A 238 11.37 32.17 -9.14
CA ARG A 238 11.03 33.61 -9.31
C ARG A 238 12.22 34.43 -9.84
N THR A 239 12.04 35.12 -10.97
CA THR A 239 13.12 35.93 -11.61
C THR A 239 13.76 36.99 -10.69
N PRO A 240 13.01 37.79 -9.91
CA PRO A 240 13.62 38.78 -9.00
C PRO A 240 14.50 38.15 -7.92
N VAL A 241 14.10 36.99 -7.38
CA VAL A 241 14.84 36.23 -6.36
C VAL A 241 16.12 35.67 -6.98
N TRP A 242 15.99 34.95 -8.10
CA TRP A 242 17.11 34.34 -8.80
C TRP A 242 18.18 35.36 -9.18
N ARG A 243 17.78 36.53 -9.71
CA ARG A 243 18.73 37.61 -10.07
C ARG A 243 19.49 38.15 -8.86
N ARG A 244 18.84 38.26 -7.69
CA ARG A 244 19.45 38.77 -6.45
C ARG A 244 20.44 37.79 -5.84
N MET A 245 20.08 36.51 -5.76
CA MET A 245 21.00 35.46 -5.33
C MET A 245 22.17 35.29 -6.31
N ALA A 246 21.89 35.29 -7.63
CA ALA A 246 22.93 35.23 -8.66
C ALA A 246 23.89 36.43 -8.59
N TRP A 247 23.37 37.63 -8.31
CA TRP A 247 24.19 38.83 -8.08
C TRP A 247 25.03 38.70 -6.79
N GLY A 248 24.40 38.26 -5.70
CA GLY A 248 25.05 38.06 -4.41
C GLY A 248 26.16 37.00 -4.42
N ALA A 249 26.09 36.05 -5.36
CA ALA A 249 27.09 35.02 -5.62
C ALA A 249 28.30 35.49 -6.47
N LEU A 250 28.24 36.67 -7.11
CA LEU A 250 29.33 37.18 -7.95
C LEU A 250 30.30 38.07 -7.15
N PRO A 251 31.60 37.72 -7.05
CA PRO A 251 32.56 38.49 -6.28
C PRO A 251 32.84 39.88 -6.86
N GLU A 252 33.53 40.71 -6.09
CA GLU A 252 34.23 41.89 -6.59
C GLU A 252 35.74 41.63 -6.66
N TYR A 253 36.31 41.66 -7.87
CA TYR A 253 37.75 41.54 -8.04
C TYR A 253 38.44 42.87 -7.67
N ARG A 254 39.44 42.80 -6.80
CA ARG A 254 40.32 43.91 -6.44
C ARG A 254 41.75 43.42 -6.58
N ASN A 255 42.53 44.02 -7.48
CA ASN A 255 43.89 43.57 -7.84
C ASN A 255 43.95 42.06 -8.21
N GLY A 256 42.95 41.55 -8.93
CA GLY A 256 42.84 40.13 -9.30
C GLY A 256 42.36 39.20 -8.18
N VAL A 257 42.14 39.69 -6.96
CA VAL A 257 41.62 38.90 -5.82
C VAL A 257 40.11 39.11 -5.67
N PRO A 258 39.27 38.06 -5.73
CA PRO A 258 37.83 38.17 -5.52
C PRO A 258 37.50 38.44 -4.05
N HIS A 259 36.55 39.34 -3.80
CA HIS A 259 36.02 39.70 -2.49
C HIS A 259 34.50 39.46 -2.45
N GLY A 260 34.03 38.70 -1.45
CA GLY A 260 32.62 38.27 -1.35
C GLY A 260 32.22 37.30 -2.48
N GLY A 261 30.92 37.00 -2.60
CA GLY A 261 30.42 36.09 -3.63
C GLY A 261 30.58 34.62 -3.25
N MET A 262 30.74 33.74 -4.25
CA MET A 262 31.01 32.31 -4.00
C MET A 262 32.40 32.09 -3.38
N PRO A 263 32.56 31.07 -2.51
CA PRO A 263 33.83 30.74 -1.89
C PRO A 263 34.88 30.44 -2.96
N THR A 264 36.07 30.97 -2.72
CA THR A 264 37.29 30.63 -3.44
C THR A 264 37.88 29.31 -2.95
N ILE A 265 38.87 28.81 -3.68
CA ILE A 265 39.51 27.52 -3.41
C ILE A 265 40.21 27.45 -2.04
N ASP A 266 40.63 28.60 -1.50
CA ASP A 266 41.20 28.72 -0.16
C ASP A 266 40.16 28.50 0.96
N VAL A 267 38.89 28.85 0.74
CA VAL A 267 37.80 28.53 1.68
C VAL A 267 37.61 27.01 1.75
N TRP A 268 37.67 26.32 0.62
CA TRP A 268 37.64 24.86 0.60
C TRP A 268 38.88 24.26 1.29
N SER A 269 40.09 24.74 0.99
CA SER A 269 41.34 24.27 1.63
C SER A 269 41.30 24.38 3.17
N GLY A 270 40.66 25.44 3.69
CA GLY A 270 40.59 25.74 5.12
C GLY A 270 39.71 24.80 5.95
N LEU A 271 38.95 23.90 5.31
CA LEU A 271 38.12 22.92 6.00
C LEU A 271 38.98 21.90 6.75
N ARG A 272 38.67 21.68 8.04
CA ARG A 272 39.41 20.78 8.97
C ARG A 272 38.61 19.56 9.44
N LEU A 273 37.46 19.33 8.82
CA LEU A 273 36.49 18.30 9.15
C LEU A 273 36.32 17.30 7.99
N PRO A 274 35.60 16.18 8.17
CA PRO A 274 35.19 15.31 7.07
C PRO A 274 34.42 16.07 5.98
N VAL A 275 34.84 15.93 4.73
CA VAL A 275 34.20 16.52 3.54
C VAL A 275 33.88 15.41 2.53
N TYR A 276 32.64 15.38 2.04
CA TYR A 276 32.22 14.52 0.94
C TYR A 276 31.73 15.34 -0.27
N LEU A 277 32.34 15.13 -1.42
CA LEU A 277 32.05 15.83 -2.67
C LEU A 277 31.31 14.89 -3.64
N VAL A 278 30.15 15.28 -4.16
CA VAL A 278 29.42 14.47 -5.16
C VAL A 278 29.16 15.28 -6.41
N GLY A 279 29.40 14.73 -7.59
CA GLY A 279 29.10 15.35 -8.89
C GLY A 279 28.46 14.38 -9.88
N GLY A 280 27.91 14.89 -10.99
CA GLY A 280 27.34 14.08 -12.07
C GLY A 280 28.16 14.18 -13.36
N GLU A 281 28.40 13.06 -14.05
CA GLU A 281 29.13 13.04 -15.32
C GLU A 281 28.42 13.76 -16.49
N SER A 282 27.10 13.99 -16.38
CA SER A 282 26.31 14.78 -17.32
C SER A 282 25.98 16.18 -16.79
N ASP A 283 26.61 16.64 -15.70
CA ASP A 283 26.36 17.97 -15.15
C ASP A 283 26.99 19.07 -16.05
N SER A 284 26.14 19.85 -16.72
CA SER A 284 26.57 20.96 -17.57
C SER A 284 26.66 22.31 -16.84
N ILE A 285 26.31 22.35 -15.54
CA ILE A 285 26.20 23.55 -14.71
C ILE A 285 27.35 23.61 -13.72
N ALA A 286 27.63 22.50 -13.04
CA ALA A 286 28.80 22.27 -12.20
C ALA A 286 29.54 21.01 -12.74
N PRO A 287 30.35 21.17 -13.80
CA PRO A 287 31.04 20.04 -14.42
C PRO A 287 31.87 19.23 -13.43
N PRO A 288 32.05 17.91 -13.64
CA PRO A 288 32.74 17.03 -12.69
C PRO A 288 34.20 17.44 -12.40
N GLU A 289 34.82 18.27 -13.23
CA GLU A 289 36.14 18.87 -13.01
C GLU A 289 36.15 19.89 -11.85
N GLU A 290 35.00 20.47 -11.48
CA GLU A 290 34.90 21.32 -10.27
C GLU A 290 35.16 20.51 -9.00
N VAL A 291 34.70 19.25 -8.95
CA VAL A 291 35.01 18.34 -7.84
C VAL A 291 36.51 18.06 -7.77
N ASP A 292 37.18 17.84 -8.91
CA ASP A 292 38.63 17.57 -8.96
C ASP A 292 39.48 18.74 -8.44
N LYS A 293 39.07 19.98 -8.74
CA LYS A 293 39.71 21.19 -8.22
C LYS A 293 39.64 21.26 -6.70
N ILE A 294 38.46 20.98 -6.13
CA ILE A 294 38.25 21.00 -4.67
C ILE A 294 39.03 19.87 -3.98
N ILE A 295 39.07 18.66 -4.56
CA ILE A 295 39.91 17.56 -4.05
C ILE A 295 41.38 17.99 -4.00
N SER A 296 41.87 18.61 -5.07
CA SER A 296 43.27 19.03 -5.19
C SER A 296 43.68 19.99 -4.07
N SER A 297 42.87 21.02 -3.78
CA SER A 297 43.19 21.98 -2.71
C SER A 297 43.00 21.44 -1.29
N LEU A 298 42.18 20.41 -1.11
CA LEU A 298 42.01 19.73 0.17
C LEU A 298 43.17 18.75 0.49
N ALA A 299 43.95 18.35 -0.52
CA ALA A 299 45.02 17.36 -0.41
C ALA A 299 46.40 17.93 -0.04
N GLU A 300 46.63 19.24 -0.23
CA GLU A 300 47.93 19.90 -0.06
C GLU A 300 48.40 20.02 1.41
N ASP A 301 47.53 19.79 2.40
CA ASP A 301 47.82 19.84 3.85
C ASP A 301 48.76 18.74 4.39
N ARG A 302 49.48 17.99 3.53
CA ARG A 302 50.23 16.78 3.95
C ARG A 302 51.60 17.01 4.60
N GLU A 303 52.11 18.24 4.64
CA GLU A 303 53.40 18.56 5.28
C GLU A 303 53.27 19.59 6.41
N GLY A 304 53.21 19.09 7.65
CA GLY A 304 53.33 19.87 8.88
C GLY A 304 53.94 18.99 9.98
N PRO A 305 54.95 19.46 10.74
CA PRO A 305 55.74 18.58 11.60
C PRO A 305 54.97 18.13 12.84
N ALA A 306 55.09 16.84 13.18
CA ALA A 306 54.55 16.29 14.42
C ALA A 306 55.34 16.80 15.65
N SER A 307 54.76 17.74 16.39
CA SER A 307 55.23 18.11 17.73
C SER A 307 54.80 17.07 18.77
N LYS A 308 55.75 16.60 19.57
CA LYS A 308 55.56 15.64 20.67
C LYS A 308 54.99 16.31 21.92
N GLU A 309 54.24 15.53 22.70
CA GLU A 309 53.88 15.64 24.14
C GLU A 309 52.50 14.93 24.28
N ASP A 310 52.18 14.05 25.22
CA ASP A 310 52.88 13.07 26.05
C ASP A 310 51.85 11.91 26.24
N GLY A 311 52.14 10.65 26.60
CA GLY A 311 53.31 10.09 27.29
C GLY A 311 52.93 8.92 28.24
N SER A 312 51.64 8.57 28.39
CA SER A 312 51.12 7.42 29.16
C SER A 312 49.60 7.27 28.91
N ALA A 313 48.97 6.15 28.58
CA ALA A 313 49.38 4.78 28.21
C ALA A 313 48.32 4.27 27.17
N ALA A 314 48.40 3.14 26.47
CA ALA A 314 49.31 2.00 26.51
C ALA A 314 49.56 1.46 25.09
N LYS A 315 50.60 0.63 24.91
CA LYS A 315 50.82 -0.15 23.68
C LYS A 315 50.65 -1.64 23.98
N GLY A 316 49.82 -2.30 23.16
CA GLY A 316 49.81 -3.75 23.00
C GLY A 316 48.69 -4.46 23.75
N GLU A 317 47.68 -4.88 22.99
CA GLU A 317 47.35 -6.31 22.94
C GLU A 317 46.65 -6.65 21.62
N SER A 318 46.99 -7.83 21.08
CA SER A 318 46.42 -8.41 19.88
C SER A 318 45.81 -9.76 20.24
N ASN A 319 44.56 -10.00 19.85
CA ASN A 319 43.83 -11.27 19.97
C ASN A 319 43.79 -11.94 21.36
N ALA A 320 42.67 -11.76 22.06
CA ALA A 320 42.13 -12.74 23.01
C ALA A 320 40.60 -12.81 22.89
N ASN A 321 40.03 -13.98 23.16
CA ASN A 321 38.65 -14.34 22.81
C ASN A 321 37.59 -13.94 23.85
N ALA A 322 36.36 -13.79 23.34
CA ALA A 322 35.07 -14.17 23.91
C ALA A 322 34.88 -14.12 25.45
N ASN A 323 34.01 -13.20 25.89
CA ASN A 323 32.82 -13.49 26.69
C ASN A 323 31.90 -12.26 26.69
N GLY A 324 30.60 -12.45 26.89
CA GLY A 324 29.62 -11.37 26.82
C GLY A 324 29.68 -10.44 28.03
N ASP A 325 29.67 -9.13 27.79
CA ASP A 325 29.14 -8.15 28.74
C ASP A 325 28.69 -6.86 28.02
N ALA A 326 27.92 -6.02 28.70
CA ALA A 326 27.11 -4.97 28.06
C ALA A 326 27.86 -3.66 27.69
N THR A 327 27.22 -2.86 26.81
CA THR A 327 27.45 -1.41 26.62
C THR A 327 28.81 -0.90 26.10
N CYS A 328 28.85 -0.49 24.82
CA CYS A 328 29.74 0.60 24.37
C CYS A 328 28.96 1.56 23.46
N ILE A 329 29.11 2.86 23.69
CA ILE A 329 28.46 3.93 22.93
C ILE A 329 29.51 4.57 22.03
N PRO A 330 29.30 4.69 20.70
CA PRO A 330 30.26 5.29 19.78
C PRO A 330 30.62 6.71 20.19
N PRO A 331 31.89 7.11 20.00
CA PRO A 331 32.34 8.45 20.33
C PRO A 331 31.62 9.50 19.46
N LEU A 332 31.32 10.64 20.09
CA LEU A 332 31.02 11.90 19.43
C LEU A 332 32.27 12.78 19.55
N PRO A 333 33.20 12.74 18.58
CA PRO A 333 34.34 13.64 18.59
C PRO A 333 33.87 15.07 18.30
N LEU A 334 34.24 16.01 19.17
CA LEU A 334 34.01 17.45 18.96
C LEU A 334 34.61 17.94 17.63
N HIS A 335 35.76 17.38 17.25
CA HIS A 335 36.44 17.64 15.99
C HIS A 335 36.81 16.30 15.33
N PRO A 336 35.98 15.75 14.43
CA PRO A 336 36.31 14.54 13.69
C PRO A 336 37.51 14.75 12.77
N ARG A 337 38.27 13.70 12.47
CA ARG A 337 39.48 13.77 11.65
C ARG A 337 39.14 14.25 10.23
N LYS A 338 39.88 15.22 9.69
CA LYS A 338 39.81 15.62 8.26
C LYS A 338 39.99 14.39 7.37
N VAL A 339 38.93 14.06 6.63
CA VAL A 339 38.86 13.01 5.60
C VAL A 339 38.17 13.64 4.39
N VAL A 340 38.66 13.34 3.19
CA VAL A 340 38.10 13.87 1.95
C VAL A 340 37.66 12.69 1.10
N MET A 341 36.37 12.63 0.80
CA MET A 341 35.79 11.65 -0.11
C MET A 341 35.21 12.36 -1.33
N SER A 342 35.14 11.64 -2.45
CA SER A 342 34.53 12.15 -3.67
C SER A 342 33.91 11.05 -4.52
N THR A 343 32.72 11.29 -5.06
CA THR A 343 32.03 10.38 -5.98
C THR A 343 31.50 11.13 -7.19
N LYS A 344 31.74 10.60 -8.39
CA LYS A 344 31.11 11.06 -9.63
C LYS A 344 30.07 10.03 -10.06
N LEU A 345 28.80 10.41 -10.09
CA LEU A 345 27.72 9.54 -10.55
C LEU A 345 27.74 9.48 -12.07
N PRO A 346 27.66 8.27 -12.67
CA PRO A 346 27.80 8.10 -14.10
C PRO A 346 26.60 8.65 -14.89
N LYS A 347 26.80 8.84 -16.20
CA LYS A 347 25.71 9.25 -17.10
C LYS A 347 24.46 8.35 -16.93
N PRO A 348 23.23 8.92 -16.91
CA PRO A 348 22.88 10.29 -17.28
C PRO A 348 22.89 11.31 -16.12
N ALA A 349 23.54 11.05 -14.98
CA ALA A 349 23.48 11.94 -13.81
C ALA A 349 23.94 13.38 -14.10
N GLY A 350 22.99 14.33 -14.10
CA GLY A 350 23.23 15.77 -14.25
C GLY A 350 23.13 16.54 -12.93
N HIS A 351 23.00 17.86 -13.01
CA HIS A 351 22.85 18.76 -11.85
C HIS A 351 21.65 18.44 -10.95
N GLY A 352 20.61 17.81 -11.49
CA GLY A 352 19.40 17.39 -10.76
C GLY A 352 19.53 16.11 -9.93
N LEU A 353 20.75 15.57 -9.73
CA LEU A 353 20.98 14.24 -9.15
C LEU A 353 20.48 14.01 -7.71
N LEU A 354 20.00 15.05 -7.01
CA LEU A 354 19.36 14.92 -5.68
C LEU A 354 17.86 14.59 -5.70
N PHE A 355 17.17 14.80 -6.82
CA PHE A 355 15.71 14.52 -6.96
C PHE A 355 15.36 13.64 -8.18
N THR A 356 16.30 13.39 -9.10
CA THR A 356 16.04 12.44 -10.20
C THR A 356 15.96 10.99 -9.68
N PRO A 357 14.88 10.23 -9.94
CA PRO A 357 14.67 8.90 -9.35
C PRO A 357 15.83 7.90 -9.50
N PRO A 358 16.59 7.86 -10.62
CA PRO A 358 17.70 6.91 -10.75
C PRO A 358 18.93 7.20 -9.89
N THR A 359 19.06 8.40 -9.31
CA THR A 359 20.28 8.83 -8.61
C THR A 359 20.04 9.25 -7.16
N ALA A 360 18.86 9.78 -6.82
CA ALA A 360 18.55 10.22 -5.46
C ALA A 360 18.67 9.11 -4.39
N PRO A 361 18.25 7.84 -4.62
CA PRO A 361 18.46 6.76 -3.66
C PRO A 361 19.94 6.37 -3.50
N VAL A 362 20.71 6.38 -4.60
CA VAL A 362 22.15 6.11 -4.59
C VAL A 362 22.89 7.18 -3.79
N LEU A 363 22.53 8.44 -4.02
CA LEU A 363 23.05 9.58 -3.27
C LEU A 363 22.70 9.50 -1.78
N ALA A 364 21.49 9.07 -1.42
CA ALA A 364 21.07 8.90 -0.04
C ALA A 364 21.92 7.86 0.71
N GLY A 365 22.17 6.69 0.09
CA GLY A 365 23.04 5.65 0.63
C GLY A 365 24.45 6.18 0.88
N LEU A 366 25.09 6.68 -0.19
CA LEU A 366 26.42 7.27 -0.14
C LEU A 366 26.60 8.36 0.94
N ILE A 367 25.56 9.17 1.18
CA ILE A 367 25.56 10.17 2.26
C ILE A 367 25.46 9.49 3.63
N SER A 368 24.55 8.54 3.81
CA SER A 368 24.42 7.75 5.05
C SER A 368 25.75 7.06 5.41
N ASP A 369 26.45 6.51 4.42
CA ASP A 369 27.72 5.81 4.61
C ASP A 369 28.83 6.74 5.07
N PHE A 370 28.95 7.92 4.45
CA PHE A 370 29.89 8.95 4.87
C PHE A 370 29.59 9.48 6.29
N LEU A 371 28.32 9.75 6.61
CA LEU A 371 27.89 10.22 7.94
C LEU A 371 28.28 9.22 9.03
N ALA A 372 27.98 7.94 8.83
CA ALA A 372 28.22 6.91 9.81
C ALA A 372 29.71 6.51 9.93
N SER A 373 30.50 6.62 8.85
CA SER A 373 31.92 6.20 8.82
C SER A 373 32.90 7.29 9.23
N HIS A 374 32.61 8.55 8.89
CA HIS A 374 33.58 9.64 9.03
C HIS A 374 33.14 10.76 9.97
N VAL A 375 31.84 10.91 10.25
CA VAL A 375 31.34 11.89 11.22
C VAL A 375 31.19 11.26 12.61
N THR A 376 30.29 10.28 12.76
CA THR A 376 30.17 9.49 14.00
C THR A 376 29.40 8.19 13.76
N GLY A 377 29.88 7.11 14.39
CA GLY A 377 29.15 5.84 14.44
C GLY A 377 27.76 5.96 15.08
N ARG A 378 27.44 7.06 15.77
CA ARG A 378 26.07 7.30 16.26
C ARG A 378 25.05 7.60 15.16
N LEU A 379 25.49 7.99 13.97
CA LEU A 379 24.62 8.15 12.78
C LEU A 379 24.49 6.85 11.97
N SER A 380 25.18 5.77 12.36
CA SER A 380 24.90 4.43 11.83
C SER A 380 23.53 3.99 12.30
N LEU A 381 22.64 3.68 11.35
CA LEU A 381 21.39 3.01 11.64
C LEU A 381 21.65 1.69 12.38
N ALA A 382 22.65 0.92 11.94
CA ALA A 382 22.96 -0.36 12.54
C ALA A 382 23.32 -0.24 14.02
N TRP A 383 24.17 0.73 14.39
CA TRP A 383 24.44 0.98 15.81
C TRP A 383 23.18 1.48 16.55
N GLN A 384 22.38 2.37 15.97
CA GLN A 384 21.14 2.81 16.61
C GLN A 384 20.19 1.63 16.86
N LEU A 385 20.05 0.72 15.90
CA LEU A 385 19.29 -0.52 16.06
C LEU A 385 19.92 -1.44 17.12
N GLN A 386 21.25 -1.65 17.13
CA GLN A 386 21.93 -2.39 18.21
C GLN A 386 21.66 -1.78 19.60
N TYR A 387 21.61 -0.46 19.69
CA TYR A 387 21.41 0.25 20.95
C TYR A 387 19.94 0.17 21.41
N LEU A 388 18.99 0.36 20.49
CA LEU A 388 17.54 0.35 20.75
C LEU A 388 16.98 -1.06 20.93
N CYS A 389 17.54 -2.09 20.29
CA CYS A 389 17.11 -3.49 20.43
C CYS A 389 17.56 -4.16 21.74
N ARG A 390 18.05 -3.42 22.73
CA ARG A 390 18.49 -3.98 24.02
C ARG A 390 17.35 -4.33 24.97
N ASP A 391 16.21 -3.64 24.87
CA ASP A 391 15.01 -3.94 25.63
C ASP A 391 13.76 -3.76 24.75
N GLY A 392 13.31 -4.86 24.11
CA GLY A 392 11.95 -4.93 23.58
C GLY A 392 11.74 -5.58 22.20
N LYS A 393 10.69 -6.41 22.13
CA LYS A 393 9.99 -6.93 20.94
C LYS A 393 10.67 -7.93 20.00
N TRP A 394 12.00 -7.93 19.78
CA TRP A 394 12.59 -8.72 18.67
C TRP A 394 13.22 -10.09 19.01
N ASP A 395 13.49 -10.40 20.28
CA ASP A 395 14.51 -11.41 20.59
C ASP A 395 14.07 -12.88 20.71
N VAL A 396 12.78 -13.22 20.67
CA VAL A 396 12.33 -14.58 21.06
C VAL A 396 11.61 -15.41 19.99
N LYS A 397 10.84 -14.82 19.04
CA LYS A 397 10.00 -15.62 18.11
C LYS A 397 10.56 -15.89 16.70
N ASN A 398 11.47 -15.07 16.16
CA ASN A 398 11.96 -15.21 14.78
C ASN A 398 13.47 -15.47 14.65
N LEU A 399 14.23 -15.38 15.76
CA LEU A 399 15.69 -15.57 15.78
C LEU A 399 16.08 -17.01 15.40
N GLU A 400 15.37 -18.02 15.91
CA GLU A 400 15.68 -19.43 15.67
C GLU A 400 15.49 -19.83 14.20
N LYS A 401 14.34 -19.49 13.60
CA LYS A 401 14.08 -19.66 12.16
C LYS A 401 15.13 -18.96 11.29
N TRP A 402 15.57 -17.76 11.68
CA TRP A 402 16.63 -17.03 10.98
C TRP A 402 18.01 -17.69 11.16
N ARG A 403 18.35 -18.21 12.34
CA ARG A 403 19.61 -18.93 12.61
C ARG A 403 19.72 -20.19 11.75
N ASN A 404 18.64 -20.96 11.66
CA ASN A 404 18.59 -22.24 10.93
C ASN A 404 18.65 -22.11 9.40
N VAL A 405 18.52 -20.90 8.83
CA VAL A 405 18.75 -20.67 7.39
C VAL A 405 20.25 -20.57 7.10
N THR A 406 20.73 -21.27 6.07
CA THR A 406 22.11 -21.18 5.61
C THR A 406 22.50 -19.73 5.27
N PRO A 407 23.63 -19.20 5.77
CA PRO A 407 24.16 -17.88 5.45
C PRO A 407 24.09 -17.49 3.96
N VAL A 408 24.65 -18.35 3.08
CA VAL A 408 24.91 -18.08 1.66
C VAL A 408 24.63 -19.34 0.83
N SER A 409 24.20 -19.19 -0.42
CA SER A 409 24.00 -20.27 -1.41
C SER A 409 25.30 -20.72 -2.08
N GLU A 410 25.24 -21.81 -2.84
CA GLU A 410 26.19 -22.10 -3.91
C GLU A 410 26.08 -21.13 -5.11
N PRO A 411 26.99 -21.14 -6.11
CA PRO A 411 26.90 -20.26 -7.28
C PRO A 411 25.61 -20.50 -8.06
N ILE A 412 24.99 -19.41 -8.51
CA ILE A 412 23.76 -19.44 -9.31
C ILE A 412 24.04 -18.79 -10.67
N GLY A 413 23.96 -19.57 -11.74
CA GLY A 413 24.10 -19.14 -13.13
C GLY A 413 25.44 -18.49 -13.47
N GLY A 414 26.49 -18.82 -12.71
CA GLY A 414 27.81 -18.19 -12.81
C GLY A 414 27.85 -16.69 -12.47
N VAL A 415 26.79 -16.15 -11.84
CA VAL A 415 26.67 -14.70 -11.57
C VAL A 415 26.34 -14.39 -10.11
N PHE A 416 25.51 -15.20 -9.44
CA PHE A 416 24.93 -14.83 -8.15
C PHE A 416 25.24 -15.79 -7.00
N ARG A 417 25.05 -15.30 -5.76
CA ARG A 417 24.80 -16.12 -4.56
C ARG A 417 23.65 -15.49 -3.74
N ALA A 418 22.70 -16.28 -3.29
CA ALA A 418 21.61 -15.86 -2.41
C ALA A 418 22.05 -15.85 -0.94
N ILE A 419 21.67 -14.82 -0.19
CA ILE A 419 22.14 -14.55 1.18
C ILE A 419 20.91 -14.31 2.08
N LYS A 420 20.91 -14.71 3.36
CA LYS A 420 19.87 -14.25 4.33
C LYS A 420 20.23 -12.86 4.87
N THR A 421 19.27 -12.05 5.36
CA THR A 421 19.63 -10.74 5.97
C THR A 421 20.69 -10.96 7.03
N LEU A 422 21.72 -10.12 7.06
CA LEU A 422 22.69 -10.13 8.15
C LEU A 422 22.05 -9.54 9.41
N ARG A 423 22.64 -9.78 10.58
CA ARG A 423 22.24 -9.13 11.84
C ARG A 423 23.48 -8.56 12.51
N GLU A 424 23.44 -7.30 12.93
CA GLU A 424 24.62 -6.64 13.50
C GLU A 424 25.12 -7.26 14.82
N VAL A 425 24.23 -7.96 15.53
CA VAL A 425 24.51 -8.60 16.83
C VAL A 425 24.70 -10.12 16.74
N ASP A 426 24.66 -10.73 15.55
CA ASP A 426 24.78 -12.19 15.43
C ASP A 426 26.22 -12.65 15.22
N GLU A 427 26.63 -13.67 15.97
CA GLU A 427 28.00 -14.18 15.99
C GLU A 427 28.40 -14.94 14.71
N ILE A 428 27.43 -15.36 13.89
CA ILE A 428 27.65 -16.27 12.75
C ILE A 428 27.39 -15.57 11.41
N HIS A 429 26.43 -14.65 11.36
CA HIS A 429 25.98 -13.98 10.12
C HIS A 429 25.78 -12.46 10.30
N CYS A 430 26.82 -11.80 10.81
CA CYS A 430 27.01 -10.34 10.79
C CYS A 430 27.97 -9.90 9.67
N PRO A 431 28.01 -8.61 9.29
CA PRO A 431 28.82 -8.12 8.16
C PRO A 431 30.30 -8.50 8.22
N LYS A 432 30.92 -8.38 9.40
CA LYS A 432 32.33 -8.73 9.63
C LYS A 432 32.63 -10.20 9.30
N VAL A 433 31.90 -11.12 9.92
CA VAL A 433 32.10 -12.58 9.73
C VAL A 433 31.72 -12.99 8.29
N PHE A 434 30.75 -12.31 7.69
CA PHE A 434 30.38 -12.51 6.29
C PHE A 434 31.53 -12.13 5.34
N VAL A 435 32.15 -10.96 5.53
CA VAL A 435 33.31 -10.51 4.75
C VAL A 435 34.47 -11.47 4.85
N GLU A 436 34.85 -11.87 6.07
CA GLU A 436 35.97 -12.78 6.33
C GLU A 436 35.79 -14.13 5.61
N ARG A 437 34.54 -14.61 5.46
CA ARG A 437 34.22 -15.89 4.82
C ARG A 437 33.95 -15.81 3.32
N TRP A 438 33.35 -14.72 2.83
CA TRP A 438 32.79 -14.65 1.46
C TRP A 438 33.36 -13.53 0.60
N GLY A 439 34.08 -12.56 1.15
CA GLY A 439 34.65 -11.42 0.40
C GLY A 439 35.69 -11.79 -0.66
N GLY A 440 36.21 -13.03 -0.63
CA GLY A 440 36.99 -13.60 -1.74
C GLY A 440 36.17 -13.75 -3.03
N ILE A 441 34.89 -14.14 -2.91
CA ILE A 441 34.01 -14.57 -4.01
C ILE A 441 32.92 -13.53 -4.29
N ILE A 442 32.20 -13.08 -3.27
CA ILE A 442 31.11 -12.10 -3.41
C ILE A 442 31.71 -10.69 -3.40
N LYS A 443 31.46 -9.89 -4.44
CA LYS A 443 32.06 -8.54 -4.61
C LYS A 443 31.06 -7.40 -4.56
N ASP A 444 29.77 -7.70 -4.72
CA ASP A 444 28.67 -6.76 -4.61
C ASP A 444 27.50 -7.49 -3.92
N VAL A 445 26.68 -6.82 -3.09
CA VAL A 445 25.51 -7.37 -2.38
C VAL A 445 24.30 -6.46 -2.61
N ILE A 446 23.17 -7.03 -3.02
CA ILE A 446 21.91 -6.32 -3.25
C ILE A 446 20.90 -6.65 -2.13
N ASP A 447 20.53 -5.66 -1.32
CA ASP A 447 19.43 -5.76 -0.35
C ASP A 447 18.13 -5.34 -1.00
N ILE A 448 17.18 -6.27 -1.08
CA ILE A 448 15.86 -6.04 -1.68
C ILE A 448 14.72 -5.92 -0.65
N SER A 449 15.04 -5.89 0.64
CA SER A 449 14.04 -5.69 1.70
C SER A 449 13.42 -4.29 1.66
N HIS A 450 12.16 -4.14 2.10
CA HIS A 450 11.47 -2.85 2.12
C HIS A 450 11.99 -1.98 3.27
N ASP A 451 12.01 -2.56 4.47
CA ASP A 451 12.53 -1.96 5.68
C ASP A 451 14.02 -1.66 5.55
N ASN A 452 14.54 -0.74 6.35
CA ASN A 452 15.99 -0.56 6.44
C ASN A 452 16.65 -1.82 7.03
N PRO A 453 17.86 -2.19 6.59
CA PRO A 453 18.53 -3.41 7.06
C PRO A 453 18.76 -3.39 8.58
N VAL A 454 18.61 -4.55 9.23
CA VAL A 454 18.89 -4.75 10.67
C VAL A 454 20.39 -4.96 10.96
N TYR A 455 21.23 -4.39 10.10
CA TYR A 455 22.68 -4.50 10.08
C TYR A 455 23.30 -3.37 9.25
N ASP A 456 24.61 -3.18 9.34
CA ASP A 456 25.34 -2.13 8.66
C ASP A 456 25.86 -2.56 7.27
N PRO A 457 25.40 -1.93 6.18
CA PRO A 457 25.99 -2.10 4.86
C PRO A 457 27.51 -1.88 4.81
N ARG A 458 28.01 -0.92 5.60
CA ARG A 458 29.40 -0.43 5.51
C ARG A 458 30.40 -1.49 5.96
N GLY A 459 29.99 -2.37 6.87
CA GLY A 459 30.78 -3.53 7.29
C GLY A 459 31.01 -4.55 6.16
N LEU A 460 30.20 -4.54 5.10
CA LEU A 460 30.46 -5.27 3.86
C LEU A 460 31.47 -4.52 2.97
N GLU A 461 31.31 -3.20 2.86
CA GLU A 461 32.10 -2.35 1.97
C GLU A 461 33.56 -2.21 2.41
N GLU A 462 33.81 -2.08 3.72
CA GLU A 462 35.16 -2.14 4.32
C GLU A 462 35.87 -3.47 3.97
N GLY A 463 35.09 -4.53 3.78
CA GLY A 463 35.54 -5.84 3.31
C GLY A 463 35.75 -5.97 1.80
N GLY A 464 35.53 -4.91 1.03
CA GLY A 464 35.58 -4.92 -0.43
C GLY A 464 34.35 -5.53 -1.11
N ILE A 465 33.22 -5.64 -0.39
CA ILE A 465 31.92 -6.09 -0.90
C ILE A 465 30.97 -4.89 -0.98
N HIS A 466 30.72 -4.38 -2.18
CA HIS A 466 29.91 -3.17 -2.38
C HIS A 466 28.42 -3.40 -2.14
N TYR A 467 27.72 -2.49 -1.48
CA TYR A 467 26.30 -2.67 -1.13
C TYR A 467 25.35 -1.86 -2.03
N HIS A 468 24.19 -2.44 -2.34
CA HIS A 468 23.18 -1.86 -3.22
C HIS A 468 21.77 -2.06 -2.61
N LYS A 469 21.11 -0.99 -2.16
CA LYS A 469 19.72 -1.05 -1.68
C LYS A 469 18.74 -0.93 -2.85
N PHE A 470 17.84 -1.91 -2.98
CA PHE A 470 16.82 -1.99 -4.02
C PHE A 470 15.45 -2.36 -3.39
N PRO A 471 14.81 -1.44 -2.65
CA PRO A 471 13.70 -1.80 -1.77
C PRO A 471 12.46 -2.18 -2.56
N THR A 472 11.96 -3.40 -2.36
CA THR A 472 10.70 -3.87 -2.99
C THR A 472 9.61 -4.08 -1.95
N VAL A 473 8.35 -4.14 -2.40
CA VAL A 473 7.21 -4.46 -1.51
C VAL A 473 7.38 -5.85 -0.86
N SER A 474 7.00 -5.97 0.42
CA SER A 474 7.13 -7.24 1.15
C SER A 474 6.00 -8.21 0.78
N LYS A 475 6.32 -9.50 0.64
CA LYS A 475 5.41 -10.60 0.26
C LYS A 475 4.73 -10.48 -1.13
N VAL A 476 5.15 -9.57 -1.99
CA VAL A 476 4.60 -9.38 -3.35
C VAL A 476 5.75 -9.46 -4.37
N PRO A 477 5.54 -9.95 -5.62
CA PRO A 477 6.56 -10.01 -6.65
C PRO A 477 6.86 -8.60 -7.13
N PRO A 478 8.13 -8.24 -7.29
CA PRO A 478 8.52 -7.00 -7.91
C PRO A 478 7.79 -6.75 -9.23
N ASP A 479 7.25 -5.55 -9.40
CA ASP A 479 6.53 -5.18 -10.62
C ASP A 479 7.45 -5.06 -11.85
N ASP A 480 6.91 -4.84 -13.05
CA ASP A 480 7.73 -4.82 -14.26
C ASP A 480 8.75 -3.65 -14.30
N ALA A 481 8.52 -2.57 -13.55
CA ALA A 481 9.47 -1.47 -13.38
C ALA A 481 10.56 -1.82 -12.34
N GLU A 482 10.19 -2.48 -11.24
CA GLU A 482 11.14 -3.01 -10.26
C GLU A 482 12.02 -4.12 -10.87
N ILE A 483 11.47 -5.05 -11.64
CA ILE A 483 12.24 -6.08 -12.37
C ILE A 483 13.25 -5.42 -13.31
N LYS A 484 12.79 -4.46 -14.13
CA LYS A 484 13.67 -3.72 -15.04
C LYS A 484 14.78 -2.97 -14.27
N GLY A 485 14.43 -2.33 -13.15
CA GLY A 485 15.36 -1.63 -12.29
C GLY A 485 16.44 -2.54 -11.70
N PHE A 486 16.08 -3.75 -11.27
CA PHE A 486 17.02 -4.75 -10.78
C PHE A 486 17.96 -5.26 -11.89
N ILE A 487 17.43 -5.55 -13.09
CA ILE A 487 18.25 -6.04 -14.21
C ILE A 487 19.23 -4.96 -14.68
N ASP A 488 18.77 -3.72 -14.83
CA ASP A 488 19.63 -2.56 -15.15
C ASP A 488 20.71 -2.32 -14.07
N LEU A 489 20.44 -2.66 -12.82
CA LEU A 489 21.40 -2.59 -11.71
C LEU A 489 22.46 -3.71 -11.80
N VAL A 490 22.05 -4.96 -12.01
CA VAL A 490 22.98 -6.10 -12.12
C VAL A 490 23.89 -5.96 -13.35
N ASP A 491 23.37 -5.50 -14.50
CA ASP A 491 24.19 -5.26 -15.70
C ASP A 491 25.32 -4.25 -15.41
N LYS A 492 24.99 -3.14 -14.75
CA LYS A 492 25.98 -2.13 -14.31
C LYS A 492 26.98 -2.72 -13.32
N ILE A 493 26.53 -3.56 -12.38
CA ILE A 493 27.41 -4.25 -11.42
C ILE A 493 28.38 -5.17 -12.17
N ARG A 494 27.91 -6.03 -13.08
CA ARG A 494 28.77 -6.97 -13.83
C ARG A 494 29.77 -6.26 -14.74
N GLN A 495 29.36 -5.20 -15.43
CA GLN A 495 30.28 -4.38 -16.24
C GLN A 495 31.40 -3.79 -15.36
N ARG A 496 31.06 -3.24 -14.20
CA ARG A 496 32.03 -2.75 -13.21
C ARG A 496 32.87 -3.87 -12.59
N GLN A 497 32.31 -5.06 -12.36
CA GLN A 497 33.06 -6.22 -11.85
C GLN A 497 34.12 -6.66 -12.86
N LYS A 498 33.80 -6.72 -14.16
CA LYS A 498 34.78 -7.05 -15.21
C LYS A 498 35.94 -6.04 -15.24
N GLN A 499 35.64 -4.74 -15.24
CA GLN A 499 36.66 -3.68 -15.16
C GLN A 499 37.51 -3.79 -13.88
N ARG A 500 36.88 -4.08 -12.73
CA ARG A 500 37.57 -4.29 -11.45
C ARG A 500 38.42 -5.56 -11.47
N ALA A 501 38.00 -6.63 -12.13
CA ALA A 501 38.73 -7.88 -12.27
C ALA A 501 40.00 -7.71 -13.12
N GLU A 502 39.88 -7.06 -14.28
CA GLU A 502 41.01 -6.71 -15.15
C GLU A 502 42.02 -5.79 -14.44
N ALA A 503 41.54 -4.79 -13.71
CA ALA A 503 42.40 -3.82 -13.01
C ALA A 503 43.04 -4.35 -11.70
N LYS A 504 42.41 -5.31 -11.02
CA LYS A 504 42.85 -5.84 -9.71
C LYS A 504 43.32 -7.30 -9.76
N GLY A 505 43.40 -7.91 -10.94
CA GLY A 505 43.83 -9.30 -11.13
C GLY A 505 42.94 -10.33 -10.43
N TRP A 506 41.61 -10.15 -10.47
CA TRP A 506 40.69 -11.16 -9.92
C TRP A 506 40.65 -12.39 -10.84
N GLY A 507 40.62 -13.58 -10.26
CA GLY A 507 40.32 -14.81 -11.02
C GLY A 507 38.84 -14.88 -11.41
N ASP A 508 38.50 -15.75 -12.36
CA ASP A 508 37.19 -15.80 -13.05
C ASP A 508 35.98 -16.21 -12.18
N ASN A 509 36.15 -16.38 -10.86
CA ASN A 509 35.15 -16.90 -9.93
C ASN A 509 34.70 -15.83 -8.91
N TYR A 510 34.00 -14.80 -9.39
CA TYR A 510 33.39 -13.75 -8.57
C TYR A 510 31.87 -13.65 -8.82
N ALA A 511 31.12 -13.24 -7.79
CA ALA A 511 29.65 -13.26 -7.79
C ALA A 511 29.01 -12.02 -7.15
N VAL A 512 27.71 -11.86 -7.41
CA VAL A 512 26.81 -10.86 -6.83
C VAL A 512 25.92 -11.52 -5.78
N GLY A 513 26.01 -11.04 -4.54
CA GLY A 513 25.14 -11.39 -3.45
C GLY A 513 23.76 -10.76 -3.58
N VAL A 514 22.68 -11.45 -3.20
CA VAL A 514 21.33 -10.84 -3.12
C VAL A 514 20.60 -11.37 -1.89
N HIS A 515 19.94 -10.49 -1.12
CA HIS A 515 19.11 -10.90 0.03
C HIS A 515 17.83 -10.08 0.18
N CYS A 516 16.75 -10.74 0.58
CA CYS A 516 15.60 -10.15 1.25
C CYS A 516 15.70 -10.47 2.76
N HIS A 517 14.63 -10.91 3.43
CA HIS A 517 14.70 -11.32 4.84
C HIS A 517 15.50 -12.63 5.05
N TYR A 518 15.21 -13.67 4.25
CA TYR A 518 15.84 -14.99 4.37
C TYR A 518 16.64 -15.44 3.13
N GLY A 519 16.63 -14.65 2.03
CA GLY A 519 17.39 -14.98 0.83
C GLY A 519 16.77 -16.06 -0.03
N PHE A 520 15.45 -16.03 -0.20
CA PHE A 520 14.70 -17.04 -0.98
C PHE A 520 13.84 -16.38 -2.06
N ASN A 521 12.85 -15.58 -1.68
CA ASN A 521 11.64 -15.41 -2.51
C ASN A 521 11.81 -14.31 -3.55
N ARG A 522 11.68 -13.06 -3.09
CA ARG A 522 12.11 -11.86 -3.82
C ARG A 522 13.54 -12.00 -4.37
N THR A 523 14.40 -12.71 -3.64
CA THR A 523 15.82 -12.91 -3.97
C THR A 523 15.99 -13.78 -5.20
N GLY A 524 15.40 -14.97 -5.22
CA GLY A 524 15.48 -15.88 -6.36
C GLY A 524 14.67 -15.39 -7.54
N PHE A 525 13.56 -14.67 -7.30
CA PHE A 525 12.80 -14.02 -8.37
C PHE A 525 13.64 -13.09 -9.22
N LEU A 526 14.26 -12.11 -8.58
CA LEU A 526 15.05 -11.10 -9.27
C LEU A 526 16.30 -11.71 -9.91
N ILE A 527 16.93 -12.69 -9.24
CA ILE A 527 18.02 -13.48 -9.83
C ILE A 527 17.57 -14.25 -11.08
N ALA A 528 16.45 -14.97 -11.03
CA ALA A 528 15.94 -15.75 -12.15
C ALA A 528 15.51 -14.86 -13.32
N CYS A 529 14.88 -13.70 -13.05
CA CYS A 529 14.60 -12.66 -14.05
C CYS A 529 15.88 -12.27 -14.81
N TYR A 530 16.99 -12.07 -14.10
CA TYR A 530 18.27 -11.75 -14.71
C TYR A 530 18.85 -12.92 -15.52
N LEU A 531 18.80 -14.16 -15.00
CA LEU A 531 19.29 -15.33 -15.73
C LEU A 531 18.57 -15.53 -17.07
N VAL A 532 17.26 -15.26 -17.11
CA VAL A 532 16.48 -15.33 -18.35
C VAL A 532 16.83 -14.18 -19.29
N GLU A 533 16.72 -12.92 -18.85
CA GLU A 533 16.91 -11.76 -19.73
C GLU A 533 18.36 -11.50 -20.16
N ARG A 534 19.36 -12.09 -19.48
CA ARG A 534 20.79 -11.79 -19.72
C ARG A 534 21.72 -12.98 -19.81
N CYS A 535 21.39 -14.13 -19.22
CA CYS A 535 22.23 -15.32 -19.29
C CYS A 535 21.71 -16.37 -20.29
N GLY A 536 20.56 -16.13 -20.94
CA GLY A 536 19.99 -17.02 -21.95
C GLY A 536 19.35 -18.30 -21.38
N PHE A 537 19.07 -18.31 -20.08
CA PHE A 537 18.35 -19.41 -19.43
C PHE A 537 16.87 -19.35 -19.84
N SER A 538 16.19 -20.49 -19.92
CA SER A 538 14.73 -20.50 -19.86
C SER A 538 14.28 -20.17 -18.43
N ALA A 539 13.04 -19.69 -18.24
CA ALA A 539 12.51 -19.43 -16.89
C ALA A 539 12.62 -20.66 -15.98
N LYS A 540 12.33 -21.84 -16.53
CA LYS A 540 12.52 -23.13 -15.87
C LYS A 540 13.97 -23.37 -15.44
N LEU A 541 14.94 -23.28 -16.36
CA LEU A 541 16.36 -23.48 -16.04
C LEU A 541 16.87 -22.46 -15.01
N ALA A 542 16.39 -21.21 -15.07
CA ALA A 542 16.78 -20.15 -14.13
C ALA A 542 16.28 -20.42 -12.69
N ILE A 543 15.08 -20.99 -12.56
CA ILE A 543 14.48 -21.39 -11.28
C ILE A 543 15.19 -22.65 -10.73
N GLU A 544 15.43 -23.64 -11.59
CA GLU A 544 16.16 -24.87 -11.24
C GLU A 544 17.59 -24.55 -10.77
N GLU A 545 18.32 -23.71 -11.48
CA GLU A 545 19.66 -23.22 -11.12
C GLU A 545 19.65 -22.52 -9.75
N PHE A 546 18.65 -21.68 -9.47
CA PHE A 546 18.51 -21.03 -8.16
C PHE A 546 18.22 -22.06 -7.04
N ALA A 547 17.34 -23.02 -7.29
CA ALA A 547 16.92 -24.03 -6.32
C ALA A 547 18.02 -25.03 -5.97
N GLN A 548 18.82 -25.45 -6.97
CA GLN A 548 19.99 -26.32 -6.75
C GLN A 548 21.01 -25.66 -5.82
N ALA A 549 21.28 -24.36 -6.02
CA ALA A 549 22.33 -23.67 -5.30
C ALA A 549 21.88 -23.06 -3.96
N ARG A 550 20.64 -22.61 -3.83
CA ARG A 550 20.04 -22.14 -2.56
C ARG A 550 19.01 -23.16 -2.10
N PRO A 551 19.33 -24.09 -1.18
CA PRO A 551 18.39 -25.11 -0.73
C PRO A 551 17.07 -24.50 -0.29
N ASN A 552 15.97 -25.12 -0.70
CA ASN A 552 14.58 -24.63 -0.71
C ASN A 552 14.20 -23.55 -1.78
N GLY A 553 15.12 -23.09 -2.63
CA GLY A 553 14.83 -22.26 -3.81
C GLY A 553 14.08 -20.94 -3.59
N ILE A 554 13.39 -20.48 -4.65
CA ILE A 554 12.35 -19.47 -4.51
C ILE A 554 11.25 -20.10 -3.68
N LYS A 555 10.96 -19.50 -2.52
CA LYS A 555 9.90 -19.96 -1.60
C LYS A 555 8.64 -19.06 -1.62
N HIS A 556 8.10 -18.59 -2.75
CA HIS A 556 6.81 -17.85 -2.92
C HIS A 556 6.27 -18.06 -4.37
N GLU A 557 5.09 -18.67 -4.58
CA GLU A 557 4.80 -19.40 -5.85
C GLU A 557 4.63 -18.43 -7.00
N HIS A 558 3.84 -17.38 -6.76
CA HIS A 558 3.75 -16.24 -7.65
C HIS A 558 5.06 -15.59 -8.07
N PHE A 559 6.16 -15.79 -7.37
CA PHE A 559 7.45 -15.37 -7.90
C PHE A 559 7.87 -16.35 -9.02
N LYS A 560 7.73 -17.66 -8.85
CA LYS A 560 7.85 -18.63 -9.96
C LYS A 560 6.81 -18.39 -11.05
N ASP A 561 5.53 -18.18 -10.74
CA ASP A 561 4.49 -17.97 -11.74
C ASP A 561 4.71 -16.66 -12.51
N ARG A 562 5.03 -15.57 -11.83
CA ARG A 562 5.34 -14.28 -12.47
C ARG A 562 6.59 -14.36 -13.34
N LEU A 563 7.58 -15.21 -13.02
CA LEU A 563 8.71 -15.50 -13.91
C LEU A 563 8.23 -16.21 -15.19
N HIS A 564 7.44 -17.28 -15.04
CA HIS A 564 6.93 -18.05 -16.18
C HIS A 564 6.02 -17.20 -17.07
N VAL A 565 5.05 -16.48 -16.50
CA VAL A 565 4.17 -15.54 -17.21
C VAL A 565 4.98 -14.51 -17.98
N ARG A 566 5.95 -13.85 -17.33
CA ARG A 566 6.78 -12.80 -17.94
C ARG A 566 7.62 -13.28 -19.12
N TYR A 567 8.17 -14.49 -19.07
CA TYR A 567 9.08 -15.02 -20.10
C TYR A 567 8.46 -16.10 -21.00
N SER A 568 7.14 -16.29 -20.93
CA SER A 568 6.34 -17.19 -21.79
C SER A 568 6.32 -16.78 -23.28
N GLY A 569 6.67 -15.53 -23.60
CA GLY A 569 6.71 -15.01 -24.98
C GLY A 569 5.42 -14.34 -25.46
N LEU A 570 4.41 -14.15 -24.59
CA LEU A 570 3.14 -13.49 -24.93
C LEU A 570 3.27 -11.95 -24.93
N SER A 571 3.24 -11.35 -26.12
CA SER A 571 3.37 -9.90 -26.31
C SER A 571 2.09 -9.12 -25.97
N ARG A 572 2.16 -8.18 -25.01
CA ARG A 572 1.10 -7.18 -24.72
C ARG A 572 1.57 -5.76 -25.04
N SER A 573 0.77 -5.01 -25.81
CA SER A 573 1.06 -3.64 -26.23
C SER A 573 0.64 -2.58 -25.21
N GLU A 574 1.46 -1.52 -25.12
CA GLU A 574 1.34 -0.25 -24.35
C GLU A 574 -0.11 0.32 -24.19
N ARG A 575 -0.52 1.08 -23.14
CA ARG A 575 -0.03 2.43 -22.74
C ARG A 575 -0.53 2.95 -21.37
N THR A 576 0.24 3.93 -20.86
CA THR A 576 0.04 4.92 -19.76
C THR A 576 -0.84 6.14 -20.20
N PRO A 577 -0.96 7.34 -19.53
CA PRO A 577 -0.67 7.81 -18.14
C PRO A 577 -1.67 8.87 -17.53
N LEU A 578 -1.29 9.51 -16.38
CA LEU A 578 -1.33 10.97 -16.04
C LEU A 578 -2.12 11.53 -14.80
N LEU A 579 -1.70 12.73 -14.37
CA LEU A 579 -1.76 13.33 -13.01
C LEU A 579 -2.67 14.57 -12.82
N ALA A 580 -3.20 14.69 -11.58
CA ALA A 580 -3.28 15.89 -10.68
C ALA A 580 -4.29 17.08 -10.86
N SER A 581 -4.90 17.40 -9.70
CA SER A 581 -5.69 18.59 -9.25
C SER A 581 -4.73 19.77 -8.82
N PRO A 582 -4.97 20.73 -7.87
CA PRO A 582 -6.16 21.13 -7.07
C PRO A 582 -6.43 22.67 -6.89
N GLN A 583 -7.65 22.98 -6.40
CA GLN A 583 -8.17 23.86 -5.29
C GLN A 583 -7.43 25.14 -4.75
N PRO A 584 -8.01 25.94 -3.80
CA PRO A 584 -8.10 25.63 -2.35
C PRO A 584 -9.35 26.12 -1.55
N HIS A 585 -9.42 25.72 -0.27
CA HIS A 585 -10.50 25.94 0.74
C HIS A 585 -10.13 26.96 1.88
N THR A 586 -11.08 27.24 2.78
CA THR A 586 -10.98 27.34 4.28
C THR A 586 -12.37 27.02 4.87
N SER A 587 -12.61 26.09 5.80
CA SER A 587 -12.16 25.92 7.21
C SER A 587 -12.76 26.99 8.15
N GLU A 588 -13.22 26.75 9.39
CA GLU A 588 -13.31 25.61 10.35
C GLU A 588 -14.66 25.76 11.14
N ASP A 589 -15.18 24.86 11.99
CA ASP A 589 -14.63 24.34 13.26
C ASP A 589 -15.46 23.12 13.78
N SER A 590 -15.21 22.69 15.02
CA SER A 590 -15.07 21.28 15.40
C SER A 590 -16.15 20.65 16.30
N THR A 591 -16.32 19.33 16.10
CA THR A 591 -16.69 18.29 17.08
C THR A 591 -17.69 18.58 18.21
N ARG A 592 -18.85 17.92 18.17
CA ARG A 592 -19.23 16.94 19.22
C ARG A 592 -20.28 15.92 18.75
N ARG A 593 -20.03 14.66 19.14
CA ARG A 593 -20.94 13.50 19.25
C ARG A 593 -22.31 13.86 19.85
N ALA A 594 -23.39 13.11 19.66
CA ALA A 594 -23.76 12.01 18.75
C ALA A 594 -25.26 11.70 19.01
N GLU A 595 -25.84 10.76 18.25
CA GLU A 595 -27.09 10.02 18.53
C GLU A 595 -28.45 10.74 18.35
N GLU A 596 -29.41 9.95 17.82
CA GLU A 596 -30.89 10.13 17.73
C GLU A 596 -31.40 11.25 16.78
N GLU A 597 -31.96 10.99 15.58
CA GLU A 597 -33.12 10.15 15.16
C GLU A 597 -34.44 10.56 15.87
N ASP A 598 -35.63 10.64 15.25
CA ASP A 598 -36.15 10.61 13.87
C ASP A 598 -37.57 11.27 13.89
N ALA A 599 -38.38 11.18 12.81
CA ALA A 599 -39.76 11.67 12.58
C ALA A 599 -39.83 13.04 11.84
N ALA A 600 -40.23 13.16 10.56
CA ALA A 600 -41.27 12.45 9.80
C ALA A 600 -42.69 12.70 10.39
N LEU A 601 -43.78 13.01 9.67
CA LEU A 601 -44.13 12.94 8.24
C LEU A 601 -45.11 14.08 7.81
N HIS A 602 -45.10 14.42 6.52
CA HIS A 602 -46.17 14.96 5.61
C HIS A 602 -47.24 16.01 6.09
N GLY A 603 -47.70 16.97 5.26
CA GLY A 603 -47.27 17.37 3.91
C GLY A 603 -48.31 18.20 3.09
N THR A 604 -47.87 18.77 1.96
CA THR A 604 -48.67 19.27 0.78
C THR A 604 -49.60 20.50 0.93
N PRO A 605 -50.05 21.18 -0.15
CA PRO A 605 -49.61 21.19 -1.57
C PRO A 605 -49.33 22.60 -2.19
N PHE A 606 -48.87 22.57 -3.47
CA PHE A 606 -48.63 23.61 -4.50
C PHE A 606 -49.86 24.52 -4.86
N PRO A 607 -49.77 25.59 -5.72
CA PRO A 607 -48.80 25.83 -6.81
C PRO A 607 -48.26 27.27 -7.06
N ALA A 608 -47.47 27.38 -8.14
CA ALA A 608 -46.63 28.50 -8.58
C ALA A 608 -47.35 29.66 -9.33
N GLU A 609 -46.65 30.79 -9.53
CA GLU A 609 -46.56 31.44 -10.86
C GLU A 609 -45.37 32.44 -11.04
N HIS A 610 -45.37 33.20 -12.14
CA HIS A 610 -44.17 33.52 -12.94
C HIS A 610 -43.62 34.97 -12.87
N SER A 611 -42.27 35.05 -12.80
CA SER A 611 -41.40 35.85 -13.69
C SER A 611 -41.24 37.39 -13.61
N SER A 612 -40.01 37.80 -13.98
CA SER A 612 -39.56 39.08 -14.57
C SER A 612 -39.11 40.26 -13.66
N ARG A 613 -38.01 40.88 -14.11
CA ARG A 613 -37.23 42.01 -13.52
C ARG A 613 -37.66 43.35 -14.18
N PRO A 614 -37.05 44.55 -13.95
CA PRO A 614 -35.93 44.94 -13.06
C PRO A 614 -36.03 46.31 -12.31
N SER A 615 -35.00 46.59 -11.49
CA SER A 615 -34.28 47.89 -11.32
C SER A 615 -34.23 48.53 -9.91
N ARG A 616 -33.28 49.47 -9.73
CA ARG A 616 -32.62 49.85 -8.44
C ARG A 616 -33.26 51.07 -7.74
N ARG A 617 -33.40 51.04 -6.39
CA ARG A 617 -32.56 51.79 -5.40
C ARG A 617 -33.07 51.77 -3.93
N SER A 618 -32.11 52.01 -3.01
CA SER A 618 -32.22 52.55 -1.63
C SER A 618 -33.08 51.87 -0.54
N VAL A 619 -32.41 51.01 0.25
CA VAL A 619 -32.18 51.13 1.72
C VAL A 619 -33.28 51.71 2.64
N GLY A 620 -33.67 50.89 3.63
CA GLY A 620 -33.68 51.29 5.05
C GLY A 620 -34.99 51.79 5.67
N LEU A 621 -35.63 50.94 6.50
CA LEU A 621 -36.26 51.24 7.81
C LEU A 621 -37.02 50.02 8.39
N ARG A 622 -37.31 49.01 7.55
CA ARG A 622 -38.26 47.93 7.86
C ARG A 622 -37.65 46.75 8.64
N GLU A 623 -36.37 46.45 8.43
CA GLU A 623 -35.72 45.24 8.98
C GLU A 623 -35.47 45.32 10.50
N THR A 624 -35.21 46.51 11.04
CA THR A 624 -35.06 46.74 12.49
C THR A 624 -36.34 46.50 13.28
N ILE A 625 -37.51 46.66 12.66
CA ILE A 625 -38.82 46.43 13.30
C ILE A 625 -39.12 44.92 13.40
N PHE A 626 -38.80 44.15 12.36
CA PHE A 626 -38.98 42.69 12.38
C PHE A 626 -38.05 42.00 13.37
N PHE A 627 -36.80 42.47 13.51
CA PHE A 627 -35.84 41.90 14.46
C PHE A 627 -36.28 42.10 15.93
N LEU A 628 -36.86 43.27 16.25
CA LEU A 628 -37.39 43.53 17.60
C LEU A 628 -38.66 42.72 17.91
N TRP A 629 -39.53 42.50 16.91
CA TRP A 629 -40.78 41.74 17.10
C TRP A 629 -40.52 40.25 17.32
N ALA A 630 -39.54 39.68 16.62
CA ALA A 630 -39.11 38.29 16.82
C ALA A 630 -38.59 38.06 18.25
N LEU A 631 -37.79 38.98 18.79
CA LEU A 631 -37.22 38.89 20.14
C LEU A 631 -38.29 38.88 21.25
N VAL A 632 -39.35 39.68 21.11
CA VAL A 632 -40.47 39.72 22.07
C VAL A 632 -41.35 38.46 21.96
N ALA A 633 -41.60 37.97 20.75
CA ALA A 633 -42.38 36.75 20.53
C ALA A 633 -41.68 35.50 21.14
N THR A 634 -40.36 35.36 20.96
CA THR A 634 -39.60 34.24 21.51
C THR A 634 -39.59 34.25 23.04
N ALA A 635 -39.49 35.42 23.69
CA ALA A 635 -39.58 35.53 25.14
C ALA A 635 -40.96 35.11 25.67
N GLY A 636 -42.05 35.47 24.97
CA GLY A 636 -43.41 35.07 25.34
C GLY A 636 -43.65 33.56 25.31
N VAL A 637 -43.09 32.85 24.31
CA VAL A 637 -43.20 31.39 24.18
C VAL A 637 -42.47 30.67 25.31
N ILE A 638 -41.27 31.14 25.69
CA ILE A 638 -40.49 30.56 26.80
C ILE A 638 -41.22 30.71 28.14
N VAL A 639 -41.79 31.88 28.43
CA VAL A 639 -42.56 32.11 29.67
C VAL A 639 -43.81 31.24 29.70
N LEU A 640 -44.51 31.08 28.58
CA LEU A 640 -45.72 30.24 28.52
C LEU A 640 -45.41 28.74 28.71
N GLY A 641 -44.29 28.26 28.17
CA GLY A 641 -43.81 26.88 28.38
C GLY A 641 -43.48 26.57 29.85
N VAL A 642 -42.80 27.50 30.53
CA VAL A 642 -42.46 27.35 31.96
C VAL A 642 -43.71 27.34 32.86
N VAL A 643 -44.74 28.12 32.52
CA VAL A 643 -46.00 28.17 33.29
C VAL A 643 -46.86 26.92 33.06
N LEU A 644 -46.91 26.39 31.83
CA LEU A 644 -47.69 25.19 31.52
C LEU A 644 -47.11 23.90 32.13
N GLN A 645 -45.78 23.84 32.31
CA GLN A 645 -45.13 22.66 32.90
C GLN A 645 -45.29 22.55 34.44
N GLN A 646 -45.81 23.58 35.11
CA GLN A 646 -46.05 23.56 36.57
C GLN A 646 -47.43 23.01 37.00
N HIS A 647 -48.33 22.68 36.07
CA HIS A 647 -49.74 22.39 36.39
C HIS A 647 -50.25 20.97 36.05
N SER A 648 -49.40 19.94 36.15
CA SER A 648 -49.85 18.54 36.06
C SER A 648 -49.20 17.59 37.09
N SER A 649 -49.66 17.78 38.33
CA SER A 649 -50.20 16.70 39.19
C SER A 649 -49.29 15.58 39.73
N SER A 650 -48.64 15.89 40.86
CA SER A 650 -48.81 15.21 42.17
C SER A 650 -49.40 13.77 42.24
N ALA A 651 -48.61 12.82 42.78
CA ALA A 651 -48.93 11.98 43.96
C ALA A 651 -47.71 11.09 44.36
N PRO A 652 -47.54 10.65 45.64
CA PRO A 652 -46.20 10.42 46.19
C PRO A 652 -46.02 8.99 46.84
N PRO A 653 -45.11 8.70 47.81
CA PRO A 653 -44.01 7.75 47.56
C PRO A 653 -43.83 6.62 48.61
N THR A 654 -42.89 5.69 48.39
CA THR A 654 -42.25 4.91 49.47
C THR A 654 -40.75 4.69 49.26
N THR A 655 -40.00 4.72 50.37
CA THR A 655 -38.53 4.66 50.56
C THR A 655 -38.27 4.20 52.00
N PRO A 656 -37.03 3.90 52.46
CA PRO A 656 -35.84 3.33 51.81
C PRO A 656 -35.19 2.21 52.68
N ALA A 657 -33.99 1.71 52.32
CA ALA A 657 -32.84 1.57 53.26
C ALA A 657 -31.50 1.24 52.53
N PRO A 658 -30.31 1.60 53.07
CA PRO A 658 -29.06 1.65 52.29
C PRO A 658 -27.85 0.88 52.90
N VAL A 659 -26.76 0.71 52.12
CA VAL A 659 -25.37 0.61 52.66
C VAL A 659 -24.36 1.24 51.67
N PRO A 660 -23.40 2.10 52.11
CA PRO A 660 -22.32 2.65 51.29
C PRO A 660 -20.92 2.09 51.64
N GLY A 661 -19.93 2.26 50.75
CA GLY A 661 -18.50 2.25 51.12
C GLY A 661 -17.54 1.58 50.12
N ALA A 662 -16.66 2.36 49.50
CA ALA A 662 -15.37 1.90 48.97
C ALA A 662 -14.28 2.05 50.07
N PRO A 663 -13.11 1.37 49.99
CA PRO A 663 -12.02 1.99 49.23
C PRO A 663 -10.91 1.05 48.63
N SER A 664 -10.36 1.50 47.49
CA SER A 664 -8.93 1.58 47.11
C SER A 664 -7.92 0.39 47.13
N THR A 665 -7.04 0.43 46.12
CA THR A 665 -5.66 -0.14 46.00
C THR A 665 -5.48 -1.62 45.60
N GLY A 666 -4.65 -1.85 44.56
CA GLY A 666 -4.04 -3.15 44.24
C GLY A 666 -3.98 -3.50 42.74
N ASP A 667 -2.90 -3.13 42.04
CA ASP A 667 -2.32 -3.99 40.98
C ASP A 667 -1.94 -5.35 41.60
N PRO A 668 -1.88 -6.50 40.88
CA PRO A 668 -1.49 -6.63 39.45
C PRO A 668 -2.28 -7.71 38.65
N TYR A 669 -2.02 -7.88 37.34
CA TYR A 669 -2.14 -9.21 36.69
C TYR A 669 -1.21 -9.41 35.47
N LEU A 670 -0.08 -10.07 35.74
CA LEU A 670 0.59 -10.99 34.82
C LEU A 670 0.60 -12.36 35.52
N SER A 671 -0.29 -13.27 35.13
CA SER A 671 -0.14 -14.70 35.39
C SER A 671 -1.16 -15.50 34.59
N ALA A 672 -0.70 -16.51 33.85
CA ALA A 672 -1.59 -17.52 33.31
C ALA A 672 -1.90 -18.56 34.40
N THR A 673 -3.17 -18.86 34.63
CA THR A 673 -3.59 -20.07 35.34
C THR A 673 -4.70 -20.76 34.58
N SER A 674 -4.44 -22.03 34.24
CA SER A 674 -5.44 -22.97 33.73
C SER A 674 -6.60 -23.08 34.72
N THR A 675 -7.76 -22.55 34.36
CA THR A 675 -9.04 -22.85 35.00
C THR A 675 -9.79 -23.88 34.17
N LYS A 676 -9.76 -25.13 34.61
CA LYS A 676 -10.74 -26.14 34.18
C LYS A 676 -12.13 -25.62 34.53
N HIS A 677 -12.90 -25.17 33.55
CA HIS A 677 -14.33 -25.02 33.75
C HIS A 677 -14.95 -26.41 33.92
N ALA A 678 -15.77 -26.55 34.96
CA ALA A 678 -16.31 -27.84 35.37
C ALA A 678 -17.36 -28.34 34.36
N ASN A 679 -17.37 -29.66 34.12
CA ASN A 679 -18.47 -30.33 33.42
C ASN A 679 -19.80 -29.97 34.06
N ASN A 680 -20.65 -29.24 33.33
CA ASN A 680 -22.07 -29.20 33.61
C ASN A 680 -22.73 -30.34 32.81
N ASN A 681 -22.53 -31.57 33.29
CA ASN A 681 -23.23 -32.75 32.77
C ASN A 681 -24.74 -32.58 33.00
N ASN A 682 -25.48 -32.07 32.00
CA ASN A 682 -26.87 -32.40 31.67
C ASN A 682 -27.40 -31.55 30.50
N ASN A 683 -27.11 -31.97 29.26
CA ASN A 683 -28.07 -32.02 28.14
C ASN A 683 -27.36 -32.49 26.86
N ASN A 684 -27.11 -33.80 26.75
CA ASN A 684 -26.70 -34.44 25.51
C ASN A 684 -27.94 -34.59 24.59
N LYS A 685 -28.48 -33.46 24.11
CA LYS A 685 -29.71 -33.39 23.31
C LYS A 685 -29.34 -33.18 21.84
N LYS A 686 -30.01 -33.91 20.94
CA LYS A 686 -29.88 -33.79 19.47
C LYS A 686 -30.04 -32.32 19.05
N ARG A 687 -29.11 -31.81 18.23
CA ARG A 687 -29.10 -30.44 17.71
C ARG A 687 -28.73 -30.36 16.23
N ASN A 688 -29.29 -29.37 15.53
CA ASN A 688 -28.97 -29.00 14.16
C ASN A 688 -28.27 -27.62 14.12
N LEU A 689 -27.27 -27.45 13.25
CA LEU A 689 -26.61 -26.17 12.99
C LEU A 689 -26.60 -25.88 11.49
N ILE A 690 -27.16 -24.75 11.09
CA ILE A 690 -27.06 -24.25 9.72
C ILE A 690 -26.13 -23.04 9.72
N PHE A 691 -25.05 -23.12 8.94
CA PHE A 691 -24.16 -22.00 8.70
C PHE A 691 -24.36 -21.51 7.26
N MET A 692 -24.56 -20.21 7.08
CA MET A 692 -24.76 -19.63 5.76
C MET A 692 -23.69 -18.59 5.43
N VAL A 693 -23.13 -18.67 4.23
CA VAL A 693 -22.09 -17.77 3.74
C VAL A 693 -22.62 -16.96 2.56
N SER A 694 -22.50 -15.64 2.66
CA SER A 694 -22.89 -14.69 1.63
C SER A 694 -21.67 -14.02 1.04
N ASP A 695 -20.91 -14.76 0.24
CA ASP A 695 -19.61 -14.35 -0.32
C ASP A 695 -19.67 -12.92 -0.90
N GLY A 696 -18.73 -12.06 -0.52
CA GLY A 696 -18.66 -10.66 -0.97
C GLY A 696 -19.80 -9.74 -0.47
N MET A 697 -20.74 -10.20 0.37
CA MET A 697 -21.91 -9.41 0.79
C MET A 697 -21.62 -8.43 1.94
N GLY A 698 -21.17 -7.22 1.58
CA GLY A 698 -21.09 -6.10 2.52
C GLY A 698 -22.43 -5.42 2.84
N PRO A 699 -22.48 -4.52 3.85
CA PRO A 699 -23.69 -3.80 4.24
C PRO A 699 -24.31 -2.92 3.13
N ALA A 700 -23.51 -2.49 2.15
CA ALA A 700 -23.97 -1.75 0.99
C ALA A 700 -24.81 -2.62 0.04
N SER A 701 -24.47 -3.89 -0.13
CA SER A 701 -25.21 -4.86 -0.95
C SER A 701 -26.62 -5.09 -0.40
N LEU A 702 -26.74 -5.26 0.91
CA LEU A 702 -28.03 -5.35 1.61
C LEU A 702 -28.89 -4.10 1.38
N SER A 703 -28.27 -2.92 1.49
CA SER A 703 -28.95 -1.62 1.35
C SER A 703 -29.42 -1.35 -0.08
N LEU A 704 -28.60 -1.71 -1.08
CA LEU A 704 -28.97 -1.73 -2.50
C LEU A 704 -30.19 -2.62 -2.72
N THR A 705 -30.12 -3.87 -2.26
CA THR A 705 -31.15 -4.87 -2.49
C THR A 705 -32.47 -4.54 -1.78
N ARG A 706 -32.42 -3.95 -0.58
CA ARG A 706 -33.63 -3.54 0.16
C ARG A 706 -34.47 -2.55 -0.65
N SER A 707 -33.92 -1.41 -1.08
CA SER A 707 -34.72 -0.45 -1.85
C SER A 707 -34.99 -0.91 -3.29
N PHE A 708 -34.15 -1.79 -3.86
CA PHE A 708 -34.48 -2.48 -5.10
C PHE A 708 -35.74 -3.35 -4.97
N ARG A 709 -35.81 -4.19 -3.92
CA ARG A 709 -36.98 -5.03 -3.60
C ARG A 709 -38.24 -4.18 -3.40
N GLN A 710 -38.11 -3.10 -2.64
CA GLN A 710 -39.20 -2.15 -2.40
C GLN A 710 -39.74 -1.58 -3.72
N PHE A 711 -38.84 -1.19 -4.63
CA PHE A 711 -39.22 -0.69 -5.96
C PHE A 711 -39.89 -1.76 -6.83
N VAL A 712 -39.27 -2.92 -7.05
CA VAL A 712 -39.78 -3.92 -8.01
C VAL A 712 -41.08 -4.60 -7.54
N SER A 713 -41.26 -4.74 -6.23
CA SER A 713 -42.45 -5.38 -5.63
C SER A 713 -43.49 -4.38 -5.14
N SER A 714 -43.29 -3.06 -5.37
CA SER A 714 -44.17 -1.99 -4.90
C SER A 714 -44.46 -2.04 -3.39
N LEU A 715 -43.44 -2.36 -2.59
CA LEU A 715 -43.58 -2.50 -1.14
C LEU A 715 -43.42 -1.14 -0.43
N PRO A 716 -43.99 -0.98 0.79
CA PRO A 716 -43.74 0.16 1.66
C PRO A 716 -42.24 0.40 1.94
N THR A 717 -41.87 1.64 2.25
CA THR A 717 -40.48 2.08 2.49
C THR A 717 -39.85 1.49 3.76
N ASP A 718 -40.69 1.06 4.70
CA ASP A 718 -40.36 0.32 5.92
C ASP A 718 -40.27 -1.20 5.72
N SER A 719 -40.54 -1.72 4.51
CA SER A 719 -40.41 -3.15 4.23
C SER A 719 -38.94 -3.58 4.23
N THR A 720 -38.60 -4.48 5.14
CA THR A 720 -37.29 -5.09 5.34
C THR A 720 -37.08 -6.39 4.55
N LEU A 721 -35.81 -6.77 4.38
CA LEU A 721 -35.36 -8.11 4.01
C LEU A 721 -35.47 -9.04 5.24
N HIS A 722 -35.65 -10.34 5.04
CA HIS A 722 -35.71 -11.30 6.16
C HIS A 722 -34.40 -11.34 6.97
N LEU A 723 -33.28 -11.05 6.32
CA LEU A 723 -31.98 -10.82 6.96
C LEU A 723 -31.99 -9.61 7.90
N ASP A 724 -32.65 -8.50 7.55
CA ASP A 724 -32.64 -7.28 8.38
C ASP A 724 -33.24 -7.54 9.78
N ASP A 725 -34.34 -8.27 9.83
CA ASP A 725 -35.07 -8.65 11.06
C ASP A 725 -34.22 -9.54 11.99
N HIS A 726 -33.13 -10.13 11.47
CA HIS A 726 -32.25 -11.07 12.14
C HIS A 726 -30.81 -10.56 12.33
N PHE A 727 -30.57 -9.26 12.14
CA PHE A 727 -29.25 -8.65 12.33
C PHE A 727 -28.76 -8.79 13.79
N TRP A 728 -27.57 -9.36 13.94
CA TRP A 728 -27.01 -9.78 15.23
C TRP A 728 -25.71 -9.07 15.61
N GLY A 729 -24.91 -8.68 14.61
CA GLY A 729 -23.60 -8.08 14.82
C GLY A 729 -22.82 -7.80 13.54
N THR A 730 -21.53 -7.55 13.71
CA THR A 730 -20.56 -7.32 12.63
C THR A 730 -19.31 -8.15 12.86
N SER A 731 -18.69 -8.58 11.77
CA SER A 731 -17.52 -9.45 11.73
C SER A 731 -16.36 -8.73 11.06
N ARG A 732 -15.21 -8.69 11.74
CA ARG A 732 -13.93 -8.26 11.15
C ARG A 732 -13.31 -9.41 10.37
N THR A 733 -12.99 -9.13 9.11
CA THR A 733 -12.75 -10.15 8.09
C THR A 733 -11.27 -10.41 7.81
N ARG A 734 -10.39 -9.41 7.98
CA ARG A 734 -8.93 -9.44 7.67
C ARG A 734 -8.25 -10.80 7.85
N SER A 735 -7.36 -11.16 6.95
CA SER A 735 -6.56 -12.38 7.11
C SER A 735 -5.31 -12.14 7.98
N SER A 736 -4.52 -13.20 8.20
CA SER A 736 -3.26 -13.15 8.93
C SER A 736 -2.12 -12.50 8.12
N ASN A 737 -2.27 -12.36 6.80
CA ASN A 737 -1.26 -11.80 5.90
C ASN A 737 -1.65 -10.50 5.20
N SER A 738 -2.95 -10.20 5.07
CA SER A 738 -3.47 -9.01 4.40
C SER A 738 -4.53 -8.29 5.26
N LEU A 739 -4.75 -7.00 5.00
CA LEU A 739 -5.85 -6.24 5.62
C LEU A 739 -7.20 -6.53 4.96
N VAL A 740 -7.18 -7.11 3.76
CA VAL A 740 -8.34 -7.55 3.00
C VAL A 740 -8.23 -9.08 2.88
N THR A 741 -9.26 -9.81 3.27
CA THR A 741 -9.28 -11.28 3.15
C THR A 741 -9.79 -11.71 1.78
N ASP A 742 -9.53 -12.96 1.42
CA ASP A 742 -10.29 -13.69 0.41
C ASP A 742 -11.22 -14.73 1.03
N SER A 743 -12.04 -15.36 0.19
CA SER A 743 -13.07 -16.33 0.58
C SER A 743 -12.47 -17.54 1.30
N ALA A 744 -11.32 -18.05 0.84
CA ALA A 744 -10.66 -19.20 1.48
C ALA A 744 -10.17 -18.88 2.91
N ALA A 745 -9.49 -17.73 3.10
CA ALA A 745 -9.06 -17.32 4.43
C ALA A 745 -10.24 -16.93 5.36
N GLY A 746 -11.33 -16.41 4.78
CA GLY A 746 -12.60 -16.16 5.46
C GLY A 746 -13.25 -17.46 5.93
N ALA A 747 -13.51 -18.39 5.01
CA ALA A 747 -14.04 -19.73 5.26
C ALA A 747 -13.22 -20.48 6.31
N THR A 748 -11.88 -20.46 6.21
CA THR A 748 -10.99 -21.10 7.18
C THR A 748 -11.11 -20.49 8.59
N ALA A 749 -11.36 -19.19 8.71
CA ALA A 749 -11.60 -18.60 10.03
C ALA A 749 -12.90 -19.10 10.68
N PHE A 750 -13.93 -19.40 9.87
CA PHE A 750 -15.17 -20.05 10.33
C PHE A 750 -14.94 -21.54 10.66
N SER A 751 -14.30 -22.31 9.78
CA SER A 751 -14.12 -23.76 9.97
C SER A 751 -13.12 -24.12 11.09
N CYS A 752 -12.08 -23.30 11.30
CA CYS A 752 -10.97 -23.61 12.20
C CYS A 752 -10.88 -22.68 13.42
N ALA A 753 -11.82 -21.73 13.60
CA ALA A 753 -11.83 -20.75 14.69
C ALA A 753 -10.53 -19.90 14.80
N ARG A 754 -9.75 -19.80 13.73
CA ARG A 754 -8.38 -19.26 13.73
C ARG A 754 -8.08 -18.54 12.41
N LYS A 755 -7.42 -17.37 12.50
CA LYS A 755 -7.04 -16.59 11.30
C LYS A 755 -6.04 -17.37 10.44
N SER A 756 -6.35 -17.51 9.16
CA SER A 756 -5.39 -18.01 8.15
C SER A 756 -4.94 -16.92 7.19
N TYR A 757 -4.15 -17.28 6.17
CA TYR A 757 -3.65 -16.40 5.13
C TYR A 757 -4.48 -16.59 3.85
N ASN A 758 -4.58 -15.54 3.03
CA ASN A 758 -5.29 -15.57 1.75
C ASN A 758 -4.83 -16.77 0.89
N GLY A 759 -5.78 -17.51 0.32
CA GLY A 759 -5.60 -18.75 -0.42
C GLY A 759 -5.65 -20.02 0.44
N ALA A 760 -5.69 -19.95 1.77
CA ALA A 760 -5.70 -21.12 2.64
C ALA A 760 -7.11 -21.68 2.84
N ILE A 761 -7.32 -22.97 2.52
CA ILE A 761 -8.52 -23.73 2.89
C ILE A 761 -8.18 -24.65 4.07
N ALA A 762 -8.90 -24.51 5.19
CA ALA A 762 -8.82 -25.32 6.42
C ALA A 762 -7.41 -25.46 7.05
N MET A 763 -6.49 -24.51 6.77
CA MET A 763 -5.07 -24.59 7.18
C MET A 763 -4.66 -23.37 8.00
N LEU A 764 -3.68 -23.53 8.91
CA LEU A 764 -3.15 -22.43 9.74
C LEU A 764 -1.94 -21.73 9.09
N PRO A 765 -1.52 -20.53 9.59
CA PRO A 765 -0.29 -19.85 9.16
C PRO A 765 0.98 -20.67 9.44
N GLY A 766 1.25 -21.62 8.55
CA GLY A 766 2.23 -22.68 8.72
C GLY A 766 2.49 -23.42 7.41
N TYR A 767 1.48 -24.08 6.84
CA TYR A 767 1.60 -24.92 5.63
C TYR A 767 0.36 -24.83 4.69
N ARG A 768 0.53 -25.31 3.45
CA ARG A 768 -0.21 -24.95 2.21
C ARG A 768 -1.68 -25.43 2.16
N PRO A 769 -2.59 -24.76 1.40
CA PRO A 769 -3.90 -25.32 1.04
C PRO A 769 -3.80 -26.65 0.30
N CYS A 770 -4.87 -27.45 0.35
CA CYS A 770 -4.97 -28.76 -0.27
C CYS A 770 -5.76 -28.71 -1.58
N GLY A 771 -5.15 -29.17 -2.67
CA GLY A 771 -5.84 -29.56 -3.90
C GLY A 771 -6.07 -28.45 -4.93
N THR A 772 -5.87 -28.81 -6.20
CA THR A 772 -6.59 -28.22 -7.34
C THR A 772 -8.10 -28.46 -7.21
N MET A 773 -8.95 -27.72 -7.94
CA MET A 773 -10.40 -28.00 -7.98
C MET A 773 -10.71 -29.45 -8.37
N ASP A 774 -9.87 -30.02 -9.23
CA ASP A 774 -9.90 -31.42 -9.66
C ASP A 774 -9.55 -32.43 -8.54
N GLU A 775 -8.76 -32.03 -7.54
CA GLU A 775 -8.42 -32.82 -6.34
C GLU A 775 -9.42 -32.57 -5.19
N ILE A 776 -9.96 -31.35 -5.08
CA ILE A 776 -11.06 -31.03 -4.15
C ILE A 776 -12.28 -31.89 -4.48
N ALA A 777 -12.64 -32.01 -5.76
CA ALA A 777 -13.72 -32.89 -6.23
C ALA A 777 -13.52 -34.37 -5.84
N LEU A 778 -12.27 -34.85 -5.75
CA LEU A 778 -11.95 -36.20 -5.28
C LEU A 778 -12.07 -36.30 -3.75
N HIS A 779 -11.51 -35.34 -3.02
CA HIS A 779 -11.61 -35.27 -1.56
C HIS A 779 -13.07 -35.19 -1.08
N GLU A 780 -13.90 -34.41 -1.74
CA GLU A 780 -15.33 -34.22 -1.46
C GLU A 780 -16.13 -35.52 -1.52
N ILE A 781 -15.83 -36.40 -2.49
CA ILE A 781 -16.48 -37.71 -2.60
C ILE A 781 -15.90 -38.76 -1.63
N GLY A 782 -14.89 -38.39 -0.84
CA GLY A 782 -14.13 -39.27 0.06
C GLY A 782 -12.97 -40.02 -0.61
N GLU A 783 -12.75 -39.83 -1.92
CA GLU A 783 -11.61 -40.43 -2.60
C GLU A 783 -10.32 -39.74 -2.16
N SER A 784 -9.35 -40.53 -1.74
CA SER A 784 -8.06 -40.04 -1.25
C SER A 784 -8.11 -39.00 -0.12
N HIS A 785 -9.19 -38.86 0.68
CA HIS A 785 -9.21 -37.92 1.81
C HIS A 785 -8.58 -38.53 3.10
N PRO A 786 -7.79 -37.79 3.91
CA PRO A 786 -6.99 -38.42 4.97
C PRO A 786 -7.81 -38.84 6.19
N LEU A 787 -9.01 -38.28 6.43
CA LEU A 787 -9.86 -38.73 7.53
C LEU A 787 -10.61 -40.04 7.25
N GLY A 788 -10.81 -40.41 5.98
CA GLY A 788 -11.49 -41.64 5.56
C GLY A 788 -12.47 -41.44 4.40
N GLU A 789 -13.17 -42.53 4.04
CA GLU A 789 -13.98 -42.68 2.82
C GLU A 789 -15.27 -41.83 2.74
N ARG A 790 -15.65 -41.12 3.82
CA ARG A 790 -16.87 -40.31 3.87
C ARG A 790 -16.64 -39.07 4.73
N VAL A 791 -16.65 -37.90 4.07
CA VAL A 791 -16.37 -36.59 4.69
C VAL A 791 -17.62 -35.72 4.82
N VAL A 792 -18.54 -35.86 3.87
CA VAL A 792 -19.84 -35.19 3.84
C VAL A 792 -20.88 -36.19 3.35
N ASP A 793 -22.15 -35.94 3.69
CA ASP A 793 -23.26 -36.80 3.29
C ASP A 793 -23.99 -36.29 2.03
N LEU A 794 -23.85 -35.01 1.70
CA LEU A 794 -24.63 -34.34 0.66
C LEU A 794 -23.81 -33.19 0.06
N LEU A 795 -23.79 -33.14 -1.27
CA LEU A 795 -23.22 -32.05 -2.07
C LEU A 795 -24.21 -31.70 -3.19
N MET A 796 -24.49 -30.41 -3.38
CA MET A 796 -25.39 -29.93 -4.43
C MET A 796 -24.93 -28.56 -4.95
N GLY A 797 -24.66 -28.44 -6.26
CA GLY A 797 -24.18 -27.19 -6.85
C GLY A 797 -23.87 -27.25 -8.35
N GLY A 798 -22.97 -26.36 -8.78
CA GLY A 798 -22.39 -26.31 -10.13
C GLY A 798 -21.10 -27.13 -10.24
N GLY A 799 -20.17 -26.69 -11.10
CA GLY A 799 -18.79 -27.20 -11.15
C GLY A 799 -18.62 -28.59 -11.76
N ARG A 800 -19.66 -29.17 -12.40
CA ARG A 800 -19.64 -30.54 -12.96
C ARG A 800 -18.45 -30.82 -13.87
N CYS A 801 -17.89 -29.82 -14.54
CA CYS A 801 -16.76 -29.98 -15.45
C CYS A 801 -15.49 -30.51 -14.75
N HIS A 802 -15.33 -30.26 -13.44
CA HIS A 802 -14.23 -30.78 -12.60
C HIS A 802 -14.43 -32.24 -12.16
N PHE A 803 -15.64 -32.79 -12.36
CA PHE A 803 -15.98 -34.18 -11.98
C PHE A 803 -16.02 -35.14 -13.18
N LEU A 804 -15.89 -34.63 -14.40
CA LEU A 804 -15.93 -35.41 -15.65
C LEU A 804 -14.53 -35.53 -16.24
N GLY A 805 -14.13 -36.71 -16.71
CA GLY A 805 -12.86 -36.91 -17.42
C GLY A 805 -12.78 -36.11 -18.73
N ASN A 806 -11.56 -35.78 -19.18
CA ASN A 806 -11.28 -34.98 -20.38
C ASN A 806 -11.76 -35.60 -21.71
N ASP A 807 -12.18 -36.86 -21.69
CA ASP A 807 -12.83 -37.57 -22.80
C ASP A 807 -14.34 -37.25 -22.90
N SER A 808 -14.91 -36.66 -21.84
CA SER A 808 -16.33 -36.37 -21.70
C SER A 808 -16.66 -34.93 -22.12
N LEU A 809 -17.74 -34.78 -22.91
CA LEU A 809 -18.18 -33.48 -23.41
C LEU A 809 -18.58 -32.54 -22.26
N GLY A 810 -17.91 -31.40 -22.15
CA GLY A 810 -18.16 -30.41 -21.09
C GLY A 810 -17.32 -30.61 -19.83
N SER A 811 -16.33 -31.51 -19.85
CA SER A 811 -15.23 -31.54 -18.89
C SER A 811 -14.36 -30.28 -19.00
N CYS A 812 -13.75 -29.89 -17.87
CA CYS A 812 -12.66 -28.93 -17.79
C CYS A 812 -11.41 -29.53 -17.13
N ARG A 813 -11.44 -30.83 -16.77
CA ARG A 813 -10.28 -31.55 -16.22
C ARG A 813 -9.18 -31.68 -17.27
N ALA A 814 -7.93 -31.69 -16.80
CA ALA A 814 -6.78 -31.99 -17.66
C ALA A 814 -6.59 -33.51 -17.89
N ASP A 815 -7.10 -34.34 -16.98
CA ASP A 815 -6.97 -35.81 -16.99
C ASP A 815 -8.27 -36.53 -17.40
N ALA A 816 -8.19 -37.84 -17.60
CA ALA A 816 -9.35 -38.68 -17.94
C ALA A 816 -10.06 -39.28 -16.71
N VAL A 817 -10.01 -38.61 -15.54
CA VAL A 817 -10.59 -39.14 -14.29
C VAL A 817 -12.09 -38.81 -14.22
N ASP A 818 -12.93 -39.84 -14.33
CA ASP A 818 -14.36 -39.75 -14.05
C ASP A 818 -14.64 -39.84 -12.54
N VAL A 819 -14.69 -38.68 -11.89
CA VAL A 819 -14.98 -38.56 -10.45
C VAL A 819 -16.42 -38.98 -10.14
N VAL A 820 -17.37 -38.74 -11.05
CA VAL A 820 -18.77 -39.19 -10.90
C VAL A 820 -18.84 -40.73 -10.92
N GLY A 821 -18.11 -41.38 -11.82
CA GLY A 821 -17.93 -42.83 -11.85
C GLY A 821 -17.36 -43.37 -10.54
N ILE A 822 -16.25 -42.80 -10.08
CA ILE A 822 -15.60 -43.17 -8.80
C ILE A 822 -16.57 -43.05 -7.62
N ALA A 823 -17.26 -41.91 -7.49
CA ALA A 823 -18.22 -41.67 -6.40
C ALA A 823 -19.31 -42.74 -6.35
N ARG A 824 -19.87 -43.09 -7.51
CA ARG A 824 -20.99 -44.04 -7.62
C ARG A 824 -20.54 -45.50 -7.43
N GLU A 825 -19.44 -45.90 -8.07
CA GLU A 825 -19.01 -47.30 -8.14
C GLU A 825 -18.20 -47.74 -6.92
N ARG A 826 -17.40 -46.84 -6.33
CA ARG A 826 -16.52 -47.16 -5.19
C ARG A 826 -17.06 -46.68 -3.85
N PHE A 827 -17.73 -45.52 -3.83
CA PHE A 827 -18.20 -44.88 -2.59
C PHE A 827 -19.74 -44.90 -2.44
N GLY A 828 -20.46 -45.49 -3.40
CA GLY A 828 -21.91 -45.72 -3.31
C GLY A 828 -22.78 -44.46 -3.40
N TRP A 829 -22.24 -43.35 -3.90
CA TRP A 829 -23.00 -42.10 -4.01
C TRP A 829 -24.17 -42.22 -4.99
N SER A 830 -25.33 -41.68 -4.61
CA SER A 830 -26.37 -41.36 -5.58
C SER A 830 -25.99 -40.09 -6.35
N TYR A 831 -26.38 -40.01 -7.62
CA TYR A 831 -25.98 -38.91 -8.52
C TYR A 831 -27.17 -38.27 -9.21
N ALA A 832 -27.21 -36.94 -9.19
CA ALA A 832 -28.17 -36.12 -9.92
C ALA A 832 -27.46 -35.06 -10.76
N GLY A 833 -27.36 -35.29 -12.07
CA GLY A 833 -26.61 -34.41 -12.98
C GLY A 833 -27.42 -33.34 -13.71
N ASP A 834 -28.75 -33.31 -13.60
CA ASP A 834 -29.62 -32.42 -14.39
C ASP A 834 -30.91 -32.06 -13.63
N ARG A 835 -31.67 -31.07 -14.13
CA ARG A 835 -32.95 -30.65 -13.54
C ARG A 835 -33.91 -31.82 -13.34
N GLY A 836 -34.05 -32.71 -14.33
CA GLY A 836 -34.94 -33.86 -14.23
C GLY A 836 -34.51 -34.86 -13.17
N ALA A 837 -33.20 -35.00 -12.92
CA ALA A 837 -32.64 -35.77 -11.82
C ALA A 837 -32.86 -35.10 -10.47
N PHE A 838 -32.69 -33.78 -10.38
CA PHE A 838 -33.00 -32.98 -9.20
C PHE A 838 -34.48 -33.11 -8.80
N ASP A 839 -35.41 -32.94 -9.73
CA ASP A 839 -36.84 -33.04 -9.46
C ASP A 839 -37.24 -34.44 -8.96
N ARG A 840 -36.53 -35.51 -9.38
CA ARG A 840 -36.72 -36.89 -8.88
C ARG A 840 -36.29 -37.07 -7.42
N LEU A 841 -35.49 -36.17 -6.84
CA LEU A 841 -35.20 -36.15 -5.40
C LEU A 841 -36.42 -35.75 -4.56
N SER A 842 -37.49 -35.25 -5.18
CA SER A 842 -38.79 -34.97 -4.56
C SER A 842 -38.68 -34.03 -3.35
N ARG A 843 -37.89 -32.95 -3.49
CA ARG A 843 -37.55 -32.01 -2.42
C ARG A 843 -37.04 -32.71 -1.16
N GLY A 844 -36.05 -33.57 -1.31
CA GLY A 844 -35.38 -34.30 -0.22
C GLY A 844 -36.09 -35.60 0.20
N LYS A 845 -37.35 -35.81 -0.17
CA LYS A 845 -38.14 -37.00 0.26
C LYS A 845 -37.76 -38.30 -0.45
N ASN A 846 -37.01 -38.22 -1.54
CA ASN A 846 -36.56 -39.37 -2.33
C ASN A 846 -35.05 -39.27 -2.57
N VAL A 847 -34.29 -39.11 -1.48
CA VAL A 847 -32.83 -39.02 -1.46
C VAL A 847 -32.24 -40.30 -0.85
N THR A 848 -31.10 -40.74 -1.37
CA THR A 848 -30.29 -41.81 -0.78
C THR A 848 -28.89 -41.23 -0.54
N LEU A 849 -28.47 -41.16 0.73
CA LEU A 849 -27.17 -40.57 1.10
C LEU A 849 -26.05 -41.64 1.04
N PRO A 850 -24.85 -41.30 0.53
CA PRO A 850 -24.43 -39.96 0.15
C PRO A 850 -24.96 -39.53 -1.23
N LEU A 851 -25.19 -38.22 -1.43
CA LEU A 851 -25.79 -37.64 -2.65
C LEU A 851 -24.87 -36.58 -3.28
N LEU A 852 -24.57 -36.73 -4.57
CA LEU A 852 -23.82 -35.80 -5.41
C LEU A 852 -24.73 -35.17 -6.47
N GLY A 853 -25.11 -33.91 -6.30
CA GLY A 853 -25.91 -33.12 -7.22
C GLY A 853 -25.06 -32.09 -7.97
N LEU A 854 -24.86 -32.26 -9.29
CA LEU A 854 -24.01 -31.40 -10.11
C LEU A 854 -24.79 -30.91 -11.33
N PHE A 855 -25.43 -29.75 -11.20
CA PHE A 855 -26.49 -29.29 -12.11
C PHE A 855 -26.01 -28.34 -13.23
N ALA A 856 -24.83 -27.74 -13.08
CA ALA A 856 -24.20 -26.87 -14.07
C ALA A 856 -22.75 -27.29 -14.37
N ASN A 857 -22.25 -27.02 -15.58
CA ASN A 857 -20.88 -27.37 -15.97
C ASN A 857 -19.83 -26.57 -15.17
N ALA A 858 -19.99 -25.25 -15.14
CA ALA A 858 -19.27 -24.35 -14.26
C ALA A 858 -20.29 -23.83 -13.22
N ASP A 859 -20.25 -22.54 -12.89
CA ASP A 859 -21.25 -21.89 -12.05
C ASP A 859 -22.69 -22.11 -12.55
N VAL A 860 -23.63 -22.13 -11.61
CA VAL A 860 -25.03 -21.86 -11.91
C VAL A 860 -25.12 -20.39 -12.38
N PRO A 861 -25.84 -20.08 -13.48
CA PRO A 861 -25.96 -18.69 -13.95
C PRO A 861 -26.50 -17.75 -12.87
N PHE A 862 -26.16 -16.46 -12.96
CA PHE A 862 -26.71 -15.44 -12.05
C PHE A 862 -28.25 -15.53 -11.97
N GLU A 863 -28.85 -15.30 -10.80
CA GLU A 863 -30.29 -15.43 -10.56
C GLU A 863 -31.14 -14.60 -11.54
N ILE A 864 -30.64 -13.42 -11.96
CA ILE A 864 -31.27 -12.61 -13.01
C ILE A 864 -31.48 -13.38 -14.32
N ASP A 865 -30.53 -14.23 -14.71
CA ASP A 865 -30.57 -15.08 -15.90
C ASP A 865 -31.22 -16.44 -15.61
N ARG A 866 -30.86 -17.08 -14.49
CA ARG A 866 -31.31 -18.42 -14.09
C ARG A 866 -32.83 -18.51 -13.93
N ARG A 867 -33.50 -17.40 -13.57
CA ARG A 867 -34.97 -17.31 -13.53
C ARG A 867 -35.63 -17.56 -14.89
N ALA A 868 -34.93 -17.28 -16.00
CA ALA A 868 -35.36 -17.63 -17.36
C ALA A 868 -34.93 -19.04 -17.80
N MET A 869 -34.25 -19.79 -16.93
CA MET A 869 -33.68 -21.13 -17.16
C MET A 869 -34.02 -22.09 -16.00
N ALA A 870 -35.14 -21.87 -15.30
CA ALA A 870 -35.52 -22.64 -14.11
C ALA A 870 -35.82 -24.12 -14.41
N ASP A 871 -36.16 -24.43 -15.66
CA ASP A 871 -36.30 -25.77 -16.24
C ASP A 871 -34.96 -26.45 -16.57
N VAL A 872 -33.84 -25.72 -16.45
CA VAL A 872 -32.47 -26.21 -16.66
C VAL A 872 -31.70 -26.28 -15.34
N TYR A 873 -31.85 -25.28 -14.46
CA TYR A 873 -31.08 -25.15 -13.23
C TYR A 873 -31.97 -24.92 -11.99
N PRO A 874 -31.79 -25.71 -10.91
CA PRO A 874 -32.44 -25.44 -9.63
C PRO A 874 -31.92 -24.14 -9.00
N SER A 875 -32.73 -23.49 -8.18
CA SER A 875 -32.31 -22.31 -7.41
C SER A 875 -31.66 -22.69 -6.06
N LEU A 876 -30.93 -21.76 -5.45
CA LEU A 876 -30.28 -21.99 -4.15
C LEU A 876 -31.28 -22.42 -3.07
N SER A 877 -32.45 -21.77 -3.01
CA SER A 877 -33.51 -22.14 -2.07
C SER A 877 -34.18 -23.49 -2.37
N GLU A 878 -34.28 -23.91 -3.64
CA GLU A 878 -34.74 -25.27 -3.98
C GLU A 878 -33.74 -26.34 -3.48
N MET A 879 -32.44 -26.08 -3.64
CA MET A 879 -31.38 -26.96 -3.14
C MET A 879 -31.36 -26.97 -1.60
N ALA A 880 -31.46 -25.82 -0.94
CA ALA A 880 -31.55 -25.74 0.52
C ALA A 880 -32.75 -26.50 1.09
N GLU A 881 -33.97 -26.31 0.53
CA GLU A 881 -35.17 -27.07 0.95
C GLU A 881 -34.97 -28.58 0.81
N THR A 882 -34.32 -29.00 -0.28
CA THR A 882 -34.00 -30.41 -0.57
C THR A 882 -32.99 -30.99 0.42
N ALA A 883 -31.92 -30.26 0.73
CA ALA A 883 -30.89 -30.68 1.68
C ALA A 883 -31.44 -30.80 3.11
N LEU A 884 -32.12 -29.75 3.59
CA LEU A 884 -32.71 -29.72 4.94
C LEU A 884 -33.70 -30.87 5.14
N THR A 885 -34.56 -31.14 4.16
CA THR A 885 -35.54 -32.23 4.23
C THR A 885 -34.86 -33.60 4.26
N ALA A 886 -33.82 -33.81 3.43
CA ALA A 886 -33.10 -35.08 3.38
C ALA A 886 -32.28 -35.35 4.66
N LEU A 887 -31.66 -34.33 5.26
CA LEU A 887 -30.85 -34.46 6.47
C LEU A 887 -31.72 -34.61 7.73
N GLU A 888 -32.87 -33.95 7.83
CA GLU A 888 -33.81 -34.17 8.94
C GLU A 888 -34.43 -35.58 8.88
N GLU A 889 -34.75 -36.09 7.68
CA GLU A 889 -35.17 -37.48 7.47
C GLU A 889 -34.07 -38.46 7.90
N ALA A 890 -32.85 -38.29 7.40
CA ALA A 890 -31.73 -39.20 7.66
C ALA A 890 -31.28 -39.22 9.13
N THR A 891 -31.42 -38.11 9.85
CA THR A 891 -31.05 -38.01 11.27
C THR A 891 -32.21 -38.26 12.24
N ARG A 892 -33.44 -38.49 11.76
CA ARG A 892 -34.65 -38.57 12.62
C ARG A 892 -34.47 -39.51 13.81
N ASP A 893 -34.06 -40.74 13.53
CA ASP A 893 -33.95 -41.81 14.52
C ASP A 893 -32.55 -41.89 15.18
N GLY A 894 -31.68 -40.91 14.91
CA GLY A 894 -30.32 -40.82 15.46
C GLY A 894 -30.22 -39.99 16.74
N ASP A 895 -29.11 -40.15 17.46
CA ASP A 895 -28.78 -39.34 18.65
C ASP A 895 -28.10 -38.00 18.31
N LYS A 896 -27.68 -37.84 17.04
CA LYS A 896 -27.05 -36.62 16.48
C LYS A 896 -27.94 -36.01 15.40
N GLY A 897 -27.95 -34.68 15.31
CA GLY A 897 -28.55 -33.94 14.20
C GLY A 897 -27.53 -33.71 13.10
N PHE A 898 -27.70 -32.64 12.32
CA PHE A 898 -26.80 -32.33 11.20
C PHE A 898 -26.14 -30.95 11.32
N PHE A 899 -25.00 -30.82 10.64
CA PHE A 899 -24.41 -29.55 10.25
C PHE A 899 -24.64 -29.36 8.75
N LEU A 900 -25.08 -28.17 8.33
CA LEU A 900 -25.25 -27.82 6.91
C LEU A 900 -24.63 -26.45 6.63
N MET A 901 -23.81 -26.38 5.59
CA MET A 901 -23.31 -25.12 5.03
C MET A 901 -24.14 -24.77 3.78
N ILE A 902 -24.54 -23.51 3.62
CA ILE A 902 -25.25 -22.99 2.44
C ILE A 902 -24.57 -21.71 1.98
N GLU A 903 -24.16 -21.63 0.72
CA GLU A 903 -23.39 -20.52 0.17
C GLU A 903 -24.12 -19.78 -0.96
N GLY A 904 -24.04 -18.45 -0.95
CA GLY A 904 -24.49 -17.56 -2.02
C GLY A 904 -23.32 -16.95 -2.81
N SER A 905 -22.43 -17.78 -3.35
CA SER A 905 -21.13 -17.37 -3.92
C SER A 905 -21.21 -16.32 -5.04
N ARG A 906 -22.29 -16.34 -5.82
CA ARG A 906 -22.47 -15.43 -6.97
C ARG A 906 -22.68 -13.96 -6.58
N ILE A 907 -22.90 -13.64 -5.29
CA ILE A 907 -22.93 -12.26 -4.79
C ILE A 907 -21.55 -11.59 -4.95
N ASP A 908 -20.47 -12.33 -4.72
CA ASP A 908 -19.10 -11.84 -4.92
C ASP A 908 -18.78 -11.61 -6.40
N HIS A 909 -19.09 -12.61 -7.24
CA HIS A 909 -18.82 -12.54 -8.69
C HIS A 909 -19.50 -11.32 -9.34
N ALA A 910 -20.72 -10.97 -8.90
CA ALA A 910 -21.41 -9.75 -9.33
C ALA A 910 -20.66 -8.47 -8.92
N GLY A 911 -20.05 -8.46 -7.73
CA GLY A 911 -19.23 -7.38 -7.22
C GLY A 911 -17.91 -7.23 -7.97
N HIS A 912 -17.23 -8.34 -8.29
CA HIS A 912 -16.01 -8.37 -9.11
C HIS A 912 -16.21 -7.79 -10.52
N VAL A 913 -17.35 -8.04 -11.15
CA VAL A 913 -17.69 -7.48 -12.47
C VAL A 913 -18.41 -6.13 -12.39
N ASN A 914 -18.68 -5.64 -11.17
CA ASN A 914 -19.38 -4.39 -10.87
C ASN A 914 -20.79 -4.32 -11.51
N ASP A 915 -21.53 -5.44 -11.55
CA ASP A 915 -22.90 -5.52 -12.09
C ASP A 915 -23.96 -5.38 -10.97
N PRO A 916 -24.51 -4.17 -10.76
CA PRO A 916 -25.49 -3.94 -9.71
C PRO A 916 -26.86 -4.60 -9.94
N ALA A 917 -27.19 -5.02 -11.17
CA ALA A 917 -28.42 -5.76 -11.41
C ALA A 917 -28.26 -7.22 -10.97
N ALA A 918 -27.14 -7.86 -11.34
CA ALA A 918 -26.79 -9.19 -10.83
C ALA A 918 -26.71 -9.18 -9.30
N GLN A 919 -25.97 -8.22 -8.71
CA GLN A 919 -25.82 -8.07 -7.25
C GLN A 919 -27.16 -8.08 -6.51
N ALA A 920 -28.14 -7.33 -7.01
CA ALA A 920 -29.42 -7.17 -6.35
C ALA A 920 -30.29 -8.43 -6.45
N TRP A 921 -30.23 -9.18 -7.55
CA TRP A 921 -30.98 -10.43 -7.70
C TRP A 921 -30.37 -11.59 -6.92
N GLU A 922 -29.04 -11.67 -6.80
CA GLU A 922 -28.37 -12.69 -5.98
C GLU A 922 -28.72 -12.56 -4.50
N VAL A 923 -28.62 -11.35 -3.94
CA VAL A 923 -28.97 -11.08 -2.53
C VAL A 923 -30.45 -11.35 -2.26
N LEU A 924 -31.35 -11.23 -3.26
CA LEU A 924 -32.76 -11.61 -3.12
C LEU A 924 -32.98 -13.12 -3.01
N GLU A 925 -32.28 -13.94 -3.81
CA GLU A 925 -32.39 -15.39 -3.69
C GLU A 925 -31.71 -15.89 -2.41
N TYR A 926 -30.64 -15.23 -1.94
CA TYR A 926 -30.03 -15.51 -0.65
C TYR A 926 -30.96 -15.15 0.53
N ASP A 927 -31.62 -13.98 0.53
CA ASP A 927 -32.64 -13.60 1.54
C ASP A 927 -33.82 -14.58 1.57
N LYS A 928 -34.28 -15.02 0.39
CA LYS A 928 -35.31 -16.06 0.24
C LYS A 928 -34.83 -17.42 0.77
N THR A 929 -33.57 -17.78 0.58
CA THR A 929 -32.97 -19.00 1.12
C THR A 929 -32.82 -18.94 2.63
N PHE A 930 -32.40 -17.79 3.18
CA PHE A 930 -32.37 -17.55 4.64
C PHE A 930 -33.76 -17.73 5.26
N LYS A 931 -34.82 -17.23 4.61
CA LYS A 931 -36.20 -17.52 5.03
C LYS A 931 -36.55 -19.01 4.99
N VAL A 932 -36.15 -19.76 3.97
CA VAL A 932 -36.40 -21.22 3.92
C VAL A 932 -35.75 -21.95 5.11
N VAL A 933 -34.56 -21.52 5.55
CA VAL A 933 -33.88 -22.05 6.73
C VAL A 933 -34.61 -21.69 8.03
N LEU A 934 -35.06 -20.44 8.19
CA LEU A 934 -35.88 -20.03 9.33
C LEU A 934 -37.19 -20.85 9.40
N ASP A 935 -37.92 -20.92 8.28
CA ASP A 935 -39.16 -21.69 8.17
C ASP A 935 -38.93 -23.19 8.43
N PHE A 936 -37.72 -23.73 8.20
CA PHE A 936 -37.36 -25.09 8.59
C PHE A 936 -37.12 -25.21 10.10
N LEU A 937 -36.34 -24.30 10.70
CA LEU A 937 -36.02 -24.30 12.13
C LEU A 937 -37.28 -24.15 13.00
N GLU A 938 -38.26 -23.34 12.58
CA GLU A 938 -39.55 -23.21 13.26
C GLU A 938 -40.39 -24.50 13.27
N ARG A 939 -40.17 -25.41 12.29
CA ARG A 939 -40.92 -26.66 12.12
C ARG A 939 -40.18 -27.90 12.59
N SER A 940 -38.86 -27.82 12.83
CA SER A 940 -38.06 -28.96 13.29
C SER A 940 -38.38 -29.30 14.75
N GLU A 941 -38.56 -30.58 15.06
CA GLU A 941 -38.62 -31.07 16.45
C GLU A 941 -37.21 -31.13 17.09
N THR A 942 -36.17 -31.11 16.26
CA THR A 942 -34.76 -31.04 16.67
C THR A 942 -34.40 -29.57 16.95
N GLU A 943 -33.78 -29.30 18.11
CA GLU A 943 -33.30 -27.95 18.47
C GLU A 943 -32.23 -27.49 17.47
N GLY A 944 -32.28 -26.25 16.98
CA GLY A 944 -31.26 -25.77 16.08
C GLY A 944 -31.16 -24.27 15.95
N ILE A 945 -30.12 -23.82 15.27
CA ILE A 945 -29.80 -22.41 15.05
C ILE A 945 -29.28 -22.19 13.63
N VAL A 946 -29.58 -21.02 13.06
CA VAL A 946 -28.87 -20.50 11.89
C VAL A 946 -27.94 -19.36 12.30
N VAL A 947 -26.72 -19.38 11.75
CA VAL A 947 -25.81 -18.23 11.74
C VAL A 947 -25.42 -17.95 10.30
N SER A 948 -25.58 -16.71 9.85
CA SER A 948 -25.28 -16.25 8.50
C SER A 948 -24.33 -15.07 8.56
N THR A 949 -23.30 -15.06 7.72
CA THR A 949 -22.37 -13.92 7.61
C THR A 949 -21.73 -13.88 6.23
N SER A 950 -20.78 -12.98 6.01
CA SER A 950 -19.92 -12.96 4.83
C SER A 950 -18.46 -13.20 5.24
N ASP A 951 -17.64 -13.66 4.32
CA ASP A 951 -16.18 -13.66 4.40
C ASP A 951 -15.59 -12.26 4.15
N HIS A 952 -16.12 -11.48 3.20
CA HIS A 952 -15.69 -10.12 2.87
C HIS A 952 -16.80 -9.26 2.19
N GLU A 953 -16.46 -8.01 1.88
CA GLU A 953 -17.22 -7.18 0.93
C GLU A 953 -16.47 -7.13 -0.40
N THR A 954 -17.20 -7.12 -1.52
CA THR A 954 -16.58 -7.10 -2.87
C THR A 954 -17.04 -5.93 -3.73
N GLY A 955 -16.08 -5.31 -4.42
CA GLY A 955 -16.27 -4.18 -5.32
C GLY A 955 -16.18 -2.80 -4.65
N GLY A 956 -16.29 -2.74 -3.31
CA GLY A 956 -16.36 -1.49 -2.56
C GLY A 956 -17.54 -0.65 -3.02
N LEU A 957 -18.73 -1.28 -2.97
CA LEU A 957 -20.01 -0.82 -3.47
C LEU A 957 -20.55 0.38 -2.68
N ALA A 958 -21.08 1.37 -3.40
CA ALA A 958 -21.84 2.47 -2.83
C ALA A 958 -23.11 2.73 -3.65
N THR A 959 -24.26 2.90 -2.98
CA THR A 959 -25.51 3.43 -3.58
C THR A 959 -25.45 4.95 -3.82
N ALA A 960 -24.29 5.44 -4.23
CA ALA A 960 -24.01 6.83 -4.57
C ALA A 960 -22.86 6.90 -5.59
N TRP A 961 -23.01 7.76 -6.60
CA TRP A 961 -21.95 8.05 -7.57
C TRP A 961 -22.06 9.47 -8.13
N GLN A 962 -20.93 10.17 -8.17
CA GLN A 962 -20.79 11.55 -8.61
C GLN A 962 -19.63 11.67 -9.60
N ALA A 963 -19.86 12.30 -10.76
CA ALA A 963 -18.78 12.61 -11.70
C ALA A 963 -17.88 13.75 -11.17
N PRO A 964 -16.61 13.85 -11.57
CA PRO A 964 -15.66 14.85 -11.04
C PRO A 964 -16.07 16.33 -11.22
N ASP A 965 -17.00 16.62 -12.13
CA ASP A 965 -17.52 17.94 -12.48
C ASP A 965 -18.98 18.18 -12.07
N GLU A 966 -19.66 17.17 -11.50
CA GLU A 966 -21.01 17.31 -10.97
C GLU A 966 -21.01 17.90 -9.56
N LEU A 967 -22.10 18.61 -9.22
CA LEU A 967 -22.41 18.93 -7.81
C LEU A 967 -22.87 17.66 -7.07
N PRO A 968 -22.79 17.60 -5.73
CA PRO A 968 -23.32 16.46 -4.97
C PRO A 968 -24.80 16.25 -5.25
N VAL A 969 -25.17 15.07 -5.74
CA VAL A 969 -26.55 14.67 -5.99
C VAL A 969 -26.87 13.45 -5.12
N TYR A 970 -27.96 13.55 -4.35
CA TYR A 970 -28.37 12.55 -3.37
C TYR A 970 -29.40 11.60 -3.99
N ASN A 971 -29.02 10.89 -5.05
CA ASN A 971 -29.90 10.03 -5.83
C ASN A 971 -29.23 8.71 -6.23
N TRP A 972 -30.02 7.64 -6.17
CA TRP A 972 -29.77 6.43 -6.95
C TRP A 972 -31.10 5.90 -7.50
N TYR A 973 -31.03 5.09 -8.56
CA TYR A 973 -32.19 4.76 -9.39
C TYR A 973 -32.44 3.25 -9.47
N PRO A 974 -33.20 2.65 -8.53
CA PRO A 974 -33.63 1.25 -8.58
C PRO A 974 -34.31 0.87 -9.91
N SER A 975 -35.01 1.84 -10.51
CA SER A 975 -35.72 1.70 -11.78
C SER A 975 -34.82 1.44 -13.00
N VAL A 976 -33.51 1.66 -12.89
CA VAL A 976 -32.54 1.30 -13.93
C VAL A 976 -32.24 -0.19 -13.87
N LEU A 977 -31.97 -0.73 -12.67
CA LEU A 977 -31.73 -2.17 -12.48
C LEU A 977 -33.00 -2.98 -12.77
N ALA A 978 -34.18 -2.44 -12.43
CA ALA A 978 -35.46 -3.10 -12.65
C ALA A 978 -35.84 -3.31 -14.12
N LYS A 979 -35.18 -2.60 -15.05
CA LYS A 979 -35.36 -2.80 -16.49
C LYS A 979 -34.39 -3.82 -17.09
N ALA A 980 -33.31 -4.14 -16.39
CA ALA A 980 -32.38 -5.17 -16.83
C ALA A 980 -33.02 -6.55 -16.62
N ASN A 981 -32.97 -7.39 -17.66
CA ASN A 981 -33.49 -8.76 -17.65
C ASN A 981 -32.42 -9.83 -17.93
N ALA A 982 -31.16 -9.41 -18.06
CA ALA A 982 -30.00 -10.27 -18.21
C ALA A 982 -28.77 -9.59 -17.58
N SER A 983 -27.83 -10.37 -17.07
CA SER A 983 -26.56 -9.88 -16.52
C SER A 983 -25.62 -9.36 -17.61
N ALA A 984 -24.67 -8.50 -17.23
CA ALA A 984 -23.53 -8.12 -18.09
C ALA A 984 -22.77 -9.36 -18.60
N GLU A 985 -22.73 -10.41 -17.78
CA GLU A 985 -22.25 -11.75 -18.12
C GLU A 985 -22.95 -12.32 -19.35
N HIS A 986 -24.27 -12.45 -19.26
CA HIS A 986 -25.07 -13.11 -20.27
C HIS A 986 -25.06 -12.34 -21.60
N LEU A 987 -24.98 -11.01 -21.53
CA LEU A 987 -24.93 -10.14 -22.70
C LEU A 987 -23.63 -10.26 -23.49
N ALA A 988 -22.48 -10.37 -22.81
CA ALA A 988 -21.21 -10.57 -23.51
C ALA A 988 -21.12 -11.94 -24.18
N ARG A 989 -21.68 -12.98 -23.57
CA ARG A 989 -21.82 -14.31 -24.21
C ARG A 989 -22.62 -14.23 -25.51
N LEU A 990 -23.75 -13.53 -25.50
CA LEU A 990 -24.56 -13.34 -26.71
C LEU A 990 -23.84 -12.50 -27.79
N LEU A 991 -23.08 -11.49 -27.39
CA LEU A 991 -22.26 -10.70 -28.30
C LEU A 991 -21.20 -11.57 -29.00
N HIS A 992 -20.44 -12.36 -28.24
CA HIS A 992 -19.44 -13.26 -28.82
C HIS A 992 -20.06 -14.32 -29.74
N GLN A 993 -21.18 -14.94 -29.34
CA GLN A 993 -21.91 -15.89 -30.20
C GLN A 993 -22.36 -15.27 -31.53
N HIS A 994 -22.85 -14.02 -31.51
CA HIS A 994 -23.25 -13.32 -32.74
C HIS A 994 -22.07 -12.98 -33.64
N ILE A 995 -20.95 -12.52 -33.07
CA ILE A 995 -19.71 -12.22 -33.81
C ILE A 995 -19.14 -13.48 -34.47
N LEU A 996 -19.14 -14.62 -33.76
CA LEU A 996 -18.70 -15.91 -34.30
C LEU A 996 -19.62 -16.41 -35.42
N ALA A 997 -20.93 -16.15 -35.34
CA ALA A 997 -21.89 -16.49 -36.39
C ALA A 997 -21.81 -15.54 -37.61
N SER A 998 -21.36 -14.30 -37.43
CA SER A 998 -21.38 -13.23 -38.44
C SER A 998 -20.01 -12.56 -38.65
N PRO A 999 -18.92 -13.30 -38.93
CA PRO A 999 -17.55 -12.77 -38.90
C PRO A 999 -17.21 -11.73 -39.99
N THR A 1000 -18.09 -11.57 -40.99
CA THR A 1000 -17.96 -10.56 -42.06
C THR A 1000 -18.91 -9.37 -41.90
N GLU A 1001 -19.58 -9.23 -40.75
CA GLU A 1001 -20.48 -8.12 -40.48
C GLU A 1001 -19.72 -6.78 -40.39
N SER A 1002 -20.27 -5.73 -41.00
CA SER A 1002 -19.74 -4.37 -40.87
C SER A 1002 -19.90 -3.86 -39.44
N LYS A 1003 -18.94 -3.07 -38.96
CA LYS A 1003 -18.99 -2.48 -37.61
C LYS A 1003 -20.29 -1.72 -37.35
N GLU A 1004 -20.83 -1.04 -38.35
CA GLU A 1004 -22.06 -0.26 -38.29
C GLU A 1004 -23.28 -1.16 -38.00
N SER A 1005 -23.42 -2.27 -38.74
CA SER A 1005 -24.46 -3.29 -38.52
C SER A 1005 -24.33 -3.96 -37.15
N LEU A 1006 -23.11 -4.35 -36.74
CA LEU A 1006 -22.85 -4.89 -35.40
C LEU A 1006 -23.23 -3.89 -34.30
N THR A 1007 -22.95 -2.60 -34.50
CA THR A 1007 -23.30 -1.51 -33.57
C THR A 1007 -24.82 -1.35 -33.43
N GLU A 1008 -25.56 -1.42 -34.54
CA GLU A 1008 -27.03 -1.40 -34.55
C GLU A 1008 -27.63 -2.63 -33.86
N TRP A 1009 -27.09 -3.82 -34.13
CA TRP A 1009 -27.49 -5.07 -33.49
C TRP A 1009 -27.25 -5.05 -31.97
N ILE A 1010 -26.06 -4.61 -31.52
CA ILE A 1010 -25.74 -4.42 -30.10
C ILE A 1010 -26.77 -3.50 -29.43
N ASN A 1011 -27.05 -2.34 -30.05
CA ASN A 1011 -27.96 -1.36 -29.47
C ASN A 1011 -29.39 -1.91 -29.32
N LYS A 1012 -29.88 -2.64 -30.33
CA LYS A 1012 -31.23 -3.19 -30.37
C LYS A 1012 -31.38 -4.42 -29.47
N GLU A 1013 -30.57 -5.45 -29.71
CA GLU A 1013 -30.76 -6.80 -29.14
C GLU A 1013 -30.12 -6.97 -27.75
N LEU A 1014 -29.10 -6.17 -27.40
CA LEU A 1014 -28.45 -6.24 -26.09
C LEU A 1014 -28.82 -5.04 -25.21
N VAL A 1015 -28.54 -3.82 -25.67
CA VAL A 1015 -28.61 -2.62 -24.81
C VAL A 1015 -30.07 -2.19 -24.56
N THR A 1016 -30.86 -2.02 -25.62
CA THR A 1016 -32.27 -1.61 -25.50
C THR A 1016 -33.13 -2.77 -24.98
N SER A 1017 -33.05 -3.96 -25.59
CA SER A 1017 -33.95 -5.08 -25.28
C SER A 1017 -33.65 -5.81 -23.97
N ARG A 1018 -32.41 -5.75 -23.44
CA ARG A 1018 -32.01 -6.56 -22.27
C ARG A 1018 -31.45 -5.77 -21.09
N LEU A 1019 -30.65 -4.72 -21.32
CA LEU A 1019 -30.32 -3.76 -20.24
C LEU A 1019 -31.41 -2.72 -20.00
N GLY A 1020 -32.37 -2.57 -20.92
CA GLY A 1020 -33.43 -1.56 -20.83
C GLY A 1020 -32.93 -0.12 -20.97
N ILE A 1021 -31.75 0.07 -21.58
CA ILE A 1021 -31.11 1.35 -21.82
C ILE A 1021 -31.49 1.84 -23.22
N SER A 1022 -32.36 2.85 -23.29
CA SER A 1022 -32.83 3.45 -24.55
C SER A 1022 -31.99 4.67 -25.00
N ASP A 1023 -31.06 5.13 -24.17
CA ASP A 1023 -30.24 6.34 -24.35
C ASP A 1023 -28.74 6.00 -24.41
N ALA A 1024 -28.42 4.88 -25.05
CA ALA A 1024 -27.04 4.45 -25.27
C ALA A 1024 -26.27 5.48 -26.10
N LEU A 1025 -25.10 5.90 -25.61
CA LEU A 1025 -24.24 6.82 -26.34
C LEU A 1025 -23.52 6.09 -27.46
N GLU A 1026 -23.31 6.77 -28.59
CA GLU A 1026 -22.60 6.22 -29.74
C GLU A 1026 -21.19 5.71 -29.36
N MET A 1027 -20.54 6.34 -28.38
CA MET A 1027 -19.24 5.90 -27.84
C MET A 1027 -19.32 4.61 -27.00
N GLU A 1028 -20.43 4.35 -26.30
CA GLU A 1028 -20.63 3.12 -25.53
C GLU A 1028 -20.84 1.94 -26.50
N LEU A 1029 -21.69 2.13 -27.50
CA LEU A 1029 -21.97 1.15 -28.55
C LEU A 1029 -20.73 0.86 -29.41
N ASN A 1030 -19.99 1.90 -29.82
CA ASN A 1030 -18.72 1.74 -30.52
C ASN A 1030 -17.67 1.00 -29.68
N ALA A 1031 -17.64 1.20 -28.35
CA ALA A 1031 -16.71 0.48 -27.48
C ALA A 1031 -17.02 -1.02 -27.42
N LEU A 1032 -18.30 -1.39 -27.31
CA LEU A 1032 -18.77 -2.78 -27.38
C LEU A 1032 -18.40 -3.43 -28.72
N ALA A 1033 -18.66 -2.77 -29.84
CA ALA A 1033 -18.34 -3.27 -31.18
C ALA A 1033 -16.83 -3.36 -31.46
N SER A 1034 -16.02 -2.46 -30.87
CA SER A 1034 -14.56 -2.42 -31.11
C SER A 1034 -13.75 -3.27 -30.12
N ASN A 1035 -14.32 -3.61 -28.95
CA ASN A 1035 -13.66 -4.41 -27.93
C ASN A 1035 -14.65 -5.36 -27.22
N PRO A 1036 -15.11 -6.43 -27.90
CA PRO A 1036 -16.01 -7.44 -27.31
C PRO A 1036 -15.43 -8.09 -26.04
N GLY A 1037 -14.11 -8.28 -25.98
CA GLY A 1037 -13.39 -8.78 -24.80
C GLY A 1037 -13.42 -7.85 -23.58
N ALA A 1038 -13.97 -6.64 -23.69
CA ALA A 1038 -14.27 -5.77 -22.55
C ALA A 1038 -15.77 -5.57 -22.31
N ALA A 1039 -16.66 -6.29 -23.02
CA ALA A 1039 -18.08 -6.03 -23.06
C ALA A 1039 -18.75 -6.03 -21.68
N ILE A 1040 -18.30 -6.90 -20.78
CA ILE A 1040 -18.85 -7.06 -19.42
C ILE A 1040 -18.58 -5.82 -18.59
N ALA A 1041 -17.32 -5.39 -18.54
CA ALA A 1041 -16.91 -4.13 -17.94
C ALA A 1041 -17.63 -2.91 -18.53
N ILE A 1042 -18.00 -2.95 -19.82
CA ILE A 1042 -18.74 -1.87 -20.47
C ILE A 1042 -20.22 -1.92 -20.06
N PHE A 1043 -20.90 -3.05 -20.18
CA PHE A 1043 -22.31 -3.23 -19.76
C PHE A 1043 -22.52 -2.90 -18.28
N SER A 1044 -21.69 -3.45 -17.38
CA SER A 1044 -21.69 -3.14 -15.94
C SER A 1044 -21.52 -1.64 -15.66
N LYS A 1045 -20.68 -0.95 -16.44
CA LYS A 1045 -20.50 0.50 -16.32
C LYS A 1045 -21.70 1.29 -16.87
N MET A 1046 -22.27 0.88 -18.01
CA MET A 1046 -23.44 1.52 -18.62
C MET A 1046 -24.64 1.54 -17.66
N ILE A 1047 -24.86 0.43 -16.96
CA ILE A 1047 -25.94 0.30 -15.98
C ILE A 1047 -25.61 1.02 -14.65
N SER A 1048 -24.39 0.85 -14.12
CA SER A 1048 -23.96 1.51 -12.87
C SER A 1048 -24.03 3.04 -12.93
N MET A 1049 -23.53 3.64 -14.03
CA MET A 1049 -23.56 5.10 -14.21
C MET A 1049 -24.99 5.65 -14.27
N ARG A 1050 -25.90 4.95 -14.97
CA ARG A 1050 -27.31 5.34 -15.06
C ARG A 1050 -28.06 5.12 -13.75
N ALA A 1051 -27.71 4.07 -13.00
CA ALA A 1051 -28.26 3.78 -11.67
C ALA A 1051 -27.71 4.71 -10.56
N ARG A 1052 -26.62 5.47 -10.82
CA ARG A 1052 -25.83 6.24 -9.85
C ARG A 1052 -25.21 5.37 -8.74
N ILE A 1053 -24.71 4.20 -9.14
CA ILE A 1053 -24.01 3.27 -8.26
C ILE A 1053 -22.51 3.40 -8.46
N GLY A 1054 -21.80 3.54 -7.35
CA GLY A 1054 -20.36 3.69 -7.29
C GLY A 1054 -19.69 2.39 -6.88
N TRP A 1055 -18.48 2.19 -7.40
CA TRP A 1055 -17.61 1.07 -7.07
C TRP A 1055 -16.19 1.61 -6.94
N SER A 1056 -15.48 1.23 -5.88
CA SER A 1056 -14.12 1.74 -5.62
C SER A 1056 -13.01 0.79 -6.05
N THR A 1057 -13.34 -0.49 -6.28
CA THR A 1057 -12.42 -1.53 -6.70
C THR A 1057 -13.13 -2.53 -7.64
N ARG A 1058 -12.41 -3.58 -8.03
CA ARG A 1058 -12.97 -4.83 -8.57
C ARG A 1058 -12.49 -6.06 -7.80
N GLY A 1059 -11.88 -5.86 -6.65
CA GLY A 1059 -11.53 -6.92 -5.69
C GLY A 1059 -12.31 -6.72 -4.39
N HIS A 1060 -11.88 -7.39 -3.34
CA HIS A 1060 -12.52 -7.27 -2.03
C HIS A 1060 -12.14 -5.97 -1.33
N SER A 1061 -12.85 -5.61 -0.27
CA SER A 1061 -12.53 -4.49 0.61
C SER A 1061 -12.52 -4.89 2.10
N ALA A 1062 -11.85 -4.08 2.92
CA ALA A 1062 -11.73 -4.30 4.36
C ALA A 1062 -12.93 -3.74 5.16
N VAL A 1063 -14.14 -3.82 4.59
CA VAL A 1063 -15.38 -3.42 5.27
C VAL A 1063 -15.80 -4.54 6.24
N ASP A 1064 -16.12 -4.17 7.49
CA ASP A 1064 -16.73 -5.10 8.44
C ASP A 1064 -18.09 -5.56 7.91
N VAL A 1065 -18.31 -6.87 7.87
CA VAL A 1065 -19.51 -7.50 7.28
C VAL A 1065 -20.54 -7.86 8.35
N ASN A 1066 -21.79 -8.03 7.95
CA ASN A 1066 -22.87 -8.30 8.89
C ASN A 1066 -22.88 -9.76 9.39
N ILE A 1067 -23.41 -9.96 10.59
CA ILE A 1067 -23.76 -11.26 11.18
C ILE A 1067 -25.26 -11.28 11.39
N TYR A 1068 -25.92 -12.36 10.99
CA TYR A 1068 -27.34 -12.61 11.16
C TYR A 1068 -27.56 -13.95 11.88
N SER A 1069 -28.61 -14.06 12.69
CA SER A 1069 -28.93 -15.32 13.37
C SER A 1069 -30.41 -15.42 13.75
N SER A 1070 -30.94 -16.64 13.86
CA SER A 1070 -32.21 -16.90 14.55
C SER A 1070 -32.16 -16.59 16.06
N GLY A 1071 -30.97 -16.33 16.61
CA GLY A 1071 -30.78 -15.80 17.95
C GLY A 1071 -30.89 -16.85 19.07
N GLY A 1072 -31.19 -16.37 20.28
CA GLY A 1072 -31.23 -17.15 21.52
C GLY A 1072 -29.92 -17.10 22.31
N PRO A 1073 -29.89 -17.62 23.56
CA PRO A 1073 -28.77 -17.40 24.49
C PRO A 1073 -27.40 -17.93 24.04
N ALA A 1074 -27.38 -18.90 23.12
CA ALA A 1074 -26.14 -19.39 22.53
C ALA A 1074 -25.52 -18.36 21.56
N ALA A 1075 -26.35 -17.62 20.82
CA ALA A 1075 -25.91 -16.63 19.85
C ALA A 1075 -25.32 -15.37 20.50
N ASP A 1076 -25.65 -15.08 21.77
CA ASP A 1076 -25.15 -13.88 22.45
C ASP A 1076 -23.60 -13.84 22.52
N GLU A 1077 -22.91 -14.97 22.39
CA GLU A 1077 -21.43 -15.03 22.29
C GLU A 1077 -20.85 -14.31 21.06
N ILE A 1078 -21.62 -14.19 19.98
CA ILE A 1078 -21.21 -13.57 18.70
C ILE A 1078 -21.94 -12.24 18.42
N ARG A 1079 -22.52 -11.63 19.47
CA ARG A 1079 -23.28 -10.38 19.38
C ARG A 1079 -22.36 -9.15 19.44
N GLY A 1080 -22.66 -8.13 18.64
CA GLY A 1080 -21.85 -6.90 18.58
C GLY A 1080 -20.78 -6.96 17.49
N ASN A 1081 -19.59 -6.38 17.71
CA ASN A 1081 -18.49 -6.42 16.73
C ASN A 1081 -17.41 -7.43 17.17
N VAL A 1082 -17.32 -8.55 16.45
CA VAL A 1082 -16.43 -9.69 16.73
C VAL A 1082 -15.41 -9.88 15.60
N GLU A 1083 -14.41 -10.73 15.81
CA GLU A 1083 -13.50 -11.17 14.74
C GLU A 1083 -14.09 -12.46 14.11
N ASN A 1084 -13.91 -12.71 12.81
CA ASN A 1084 -14.50 -13.90 12.16
C ASN A 1084 -14.10 -15.26 12.80
N THR A 1085 -13.00 -15.30 13.55
CA THR A 1085 -12.58 -16.44 14.36
C THR A 1085 -13.50 -16.75 15.54
N ASP A 1086 -14.16 -15.73 16.09
CA ASP A 1086 -15.07 -15.87 17.23
C ASP A 1086 -16.36 -16.59 16.79
N ILE A 1087 -16.78 -16.36 15.54
CA ILE A 1087 -17.86 -17.10 14.86
C ILE A 1087 -17.48 -18.57 14.74
N GLY A 1088 -16.29 -18.89 14.20
CA GLY A 1088 -15.83 -20.27 14.11
C GLY A 1088 -15.73 -20.97 15.47
N ALA A 1089 -15.24 -20.24 16.49
CA ALA A 1089 -15.18 -20.75 17.86
C ALA A 1089 -16.56 -21.04 18.44
N PHE A 1090 -17.57 -20.24 18.10
CA PHE A 1090 -18.97 -20.50 18.42
C PHE A 1090 -19.51 -21.76 17.71
N LEU A 1091 -19.26 -21.94 16.40
CA LEU A 1091 -19.72 -23.12 15.65
C LEU A 1091 -19.21 -24.42 16.30
N SER A 1092 -17.92 -24.48 16.64
CA SER A 1092 -17.31 -25.65 17.32
C SER A 1092 -17.93 -25.91 18.69
N ARG A 1093 -18.15 -24.87 19.51
CA ARG A 1093 -18.76 -24.98 20.83
C ARG A 1093 -20.22 -25.42 20.76
N TYR A 1094 -21.00 -24.92 19.80
CA TYR A 1094 -22.43 -25.24 19.69
C TYR A 1094 -22.68 -26.72 19.35
N LEU A 1095 -21.83 -27.29 18.50
CA LEU A 1095 -21.86 -28.70 18.09
C LEU A 1095 -21.14 -29.67 19.05
N ASP A 1096 -20.46 -29.16 20.09
CA ASP A 1096 -19.65 -29.96 21.04
C ASP A 1096 -18.55 -30.80 20.34
N VAL A 1097 -17.83 -30.18 19.38
CA VAL A 1097 -16.73 -30.80 18.62
C VAL A 1097 -15.38 -30.19 18.97
N ASP A 1098 -14.44 -31.04 19.38
CA ASP A 1098 -13.03 -30.65 19.57
C ASP A 1098 -12.29 -30.64 18.23
N VAL A 1099 -12.29 -29.46 17.58
CA VAL A 1099 -11.54 -29.21 16.34
C VAL A 1099 -10.03 -29.35 16.56
N ASP A 1100 -9.51 -29.10 17.77
CA ASP A 1100 -8.09 -29.32 18.08
C ASP A 1100 -7.76 -30.82 18.18
N GLU A 1101 -8.69 -31.71 18.54
CA GLU A 1101 -8.51 -33.17 18.47
C GLU A 1101 -8.54 -33.66 17.02
N ILE A 1102 -9.53 -33.23 16.22
CA ILE A 1102 -9.62 -33.56 14.78
C ILE A 1102 -8.38 -33.07 14.03
N THR A 1103 -7.86 -31.87 14.36
CA THR A 1103 -6.62 -31.34 13.78
C THR A 1103 -5.41 -32.24 14.08
N LYS A 1104 -5.29 -32.76 15.31
CA LYS A 1104 -4.20 -33.70 15.67
C LYS A 1104 -4.36 -35.05 14.96
N GLU A 1105 -5.59 -35.51 14.74
CA GLU A 1105 -5.84 -36.73 13.96
C GLU A 1105 -5.48 -36.53 12.49
N LEU A 1106 -5.85 -35.40 11.88
CA LEU A 1106 -5.43 -34.98 10.55
C LEU A 1106 -3.90 -34.95 10.44
N GLU A 1107 -3.21 -34.20 11.31
CA GLU A 1107 -1.75 -34.10 11.35
C GLU A 1107 -1.07 -35.48 11.42
N LYS A 1108 -1.64 -36.40 12.20
CA LYS A 1108 -1.15 -37.78 12.37
C LYS A 1108 -1.47 -38.69 11.18
N LYS A 1109 -2.66 -38.61 10.58
CA LYS A 1109 -2.99 -39.40 9.37
C LYS A 1109 -2.26 -38.88 8.12
N MET A 1110 -1.93 -37.59 8.10
CA MET A 1110 -1.05 -36.96 7.12
C MET A 1110 0.45 -37.19 7.42
N GLU A 1111 0.81 -37.93 8.47
CA GLU A 1111 2.18 -38.29 8.83
C GLU A 1111 2.70 -39.46 7.97
N GLY A 1112 3.01 -39.17 6.70
CA GLY A 1112 3.46 -40.15 5.71
C GLY A 1112 2.70 -40.06 4.38
N TRP A 1113 1.60 -39.32 4.35
CA TRP A 1113 1.13 -38.72 3.09
C TRP A 1113 2.25 -37.89 2.45
N PRO A 1114 2.25 -37.76 1.10
CA PRO A 1114 3.10 -36.80 0.43
C PRO A 1114 2.68 -35.40 0.87
N ARG A 1115 3.35 -34.88 1.90
CA ARG A 1115 3.30 -33.45 2.22
C ARG A 1115 3.76 -32.75 0.94
N PRO A 1116 2.93 -31.91 0.28
CA PRO A 1116 3.40 -31.14 -0.86
C PRO A 1116 4.65 -30.40 -0.41
N GLU A 1117 5.73 -30.48 -1.20
CA GLU A 1117 7.02 -29.94 -0.78
C GLU A 1117 6.85 -28.49 -0.34
N VAL A 1118 7.56 -28.13 0.74
CA VAL A 1118 7.57 -26.76 1.25
C VAL A 1118 8.53 -25.91 0.40
N GLU A 1119 8.20 -25.80 -0.88
CA GLU A 1119 7.93 -24.50 -1.47
C GLU A 1119 7.21 -23.69 -0.36
N SER A 1120 7.91 -22.77 0.34
CA SER A 1120 7.30 -22.00 1.46
C SER A 1120 6.43 -20.87 0.91
N ASP A 1121 5.69 -21.25 -0.12
CA ASP A 1121 5.35 -20.42 -1.23
C ASP A 1121 4.02 -19.76 -0.92
N PHE A 1122 4.05 -18.64 -0.16
CA PHE A 1122 2.96 -17.67 -0.28
C PHE A 1122 2.72 -17.49 -1.77
N MET A 1123 1.47 -17.62 -2.19
CA MET A 1123 0.94 -16.89 -3.32
C MET A 1123 0.58 -15.46 -2.85
N PRO A 1124 0.31 -14.52 -3.77
CA PRO A 1124 -0.20 -13.21 -3.46
C PRO A 1124 -1.73 -13.33 -3.43
N ASP A 1125 -2.38 -12.19 -3.28
CA ASP A 1125 -3.80 -12.07 -3.58
C ASP A 1125 -3.98 -12.02 -5.12
N SER A 1126 -3.85 -13.15 -5.84
CA SER A 1126 -4.06 -13.19 -7.31
C SER A 1126 -4.86 -14.35 -7.91
N ASP A 1127 -5.33 -15.34 -7.13
CA ASP A 1127 -6.20 -16.43 -7.64
C ASP A 1127 -7.45 -16.71 -6.79
N LEU A 1128 -7.77 -15.83 -5.84
CA LEU A 1128 -9.13 -15.66 -5.28
C LEU A 1128 -9.64 -14.22 -5.45
N GLY A 1129 -9.03 -13.47 -6.36
CA GLY A 1129 -9.70 -12.34 -6.99
C GLY A 1129 -9.92 -12.73 -8.43
N ALA A 1130 -11.12 -13.21 -8.78
CA ALA A 1130 -11.45 -13.59 -10.14
C ALA A 1130 -11.16 -12.38 -11.04
N HIS A 1131 -10.12 -12.46 -11.88
CA HIS A 1131 -9.77 -11.34 -12.72
C HIS A 1131 -11.00 -11.04 -13.60
N PRO A 1132 -11.60 -9.83 -13.61
CA PRO A 1132 -12.90 -9.59 -14.27
C PRO A 1132 -12.85 -9.59 -15.81
N LEU A 1133 -11.84 -10.26 -16.36
CA LEU A 1133 -11.49 -10.50 -17.75
C LEU A 1133 -11.08 -11.97 -18.01
N GLU A 1134 -10.89 -12.80 -16.97
CA GLU A 1134 -10.59 -14.25 -17.10
C GLU A 1134 -11.84 -15.12 -16.91
N TRP A 1135 -12.79 -14.69 -16.10
CA TRP A 1135 -14.14 -15.27 -16.09
C TRP A 1135 -14.78 -15.19 -17.50
N LEU A 1136 -14.42 -14.17 -18.29
CA LEU A 1136 -14.74 -13.99 -19.72
C LEU A 1136 -14.25 -15.12 -20.65
N THR A 1137 -13.22 -15.87 -20.23
CA THR A 1137 -12.62 -16.98 -21.00
C THR A 1137 -13.05 -18.37 -20.53
N GLN A 1138 -13.71 -18.49 -19.36
CA GLN A 1138 -14.24 -19.77 -18.86
C GLN A 1138 -15.72 -19.99 -19.20
N VAL A 1139 -16.47 -18.95 -19.55
CA VAL A 1139 -17.69 -19.13 -20.35
C VAL A 1139 -17.22 -19.58 -21.75
N GLY A 1140 -17.39 -20.86 -22.08
CA GLY A 1140 -16.93 -21.41 -23.36
C GLY A 1140 -17.44 -20.64 -24.58
N LEU A 1141 -16.57 -19.80 -25.15
CA LEU A 1141 -16.80 -18.80 -26.21
C LEU A 1141 -15.55 -18.68 -27.10
#